data_AF-A0A3N5S6A5-F1
#
_entry.id   AF-A0A3N5S6A5-F1
#
_cell.length_a   1.000
_cell.length_b   1.000
_cell.length_c   1.000
_cell.angle_alpha   90.00
_cell.angle_beta   90.00
_cell.angle_gamma   90.00
#
_symmetry.space_group_name_H-M   'P 1'
#
loop_
_entity.id
_entity.type
_entity.pdbx_description
1 polymer ?
#
loop_
_entity_poly.entity_id
_entity_poly.type
_entity_poly.pdbx_seq_one_letter_code
_entity_poly.pdbx_strand_id
1 'polypeptide(L)'
;MATKRIAVLTSGGDAQGMNAAVRAVVRTALDKGAEVYAIYEGYQGLVEGGARIRKMNWDSVGGILQQGGTVIGTARCEEFRTREGRRSAALNLVRLGVDGLIVIGGDGSLTGAHLFRQEWPSLLPELVQRGEISEETAAQCPNLAIVGIVGSIDNDFSGTEMTIGVDSALHRITNAVDAITSTAASHQRTFIVKVMGRNCGYLALYGALATGADWVLIPEAPPDVDNWQDVMVERLRAGTKAGRRDHIVIMAEGAQDRYGNYIGSTDVQRVLEEGLGEEVRVTVLGHVQRGGRPSAYDRTLATLLGYEAVTAILDATPEDEPIVVGTRANRIIRIPLMQSVETTQQVAAAINARDYEKAMALRSASFKDAFSTLKTMIRALPHPPEPGQKRFRIAVFNAGAPAPGMNTAARAAVRLGLDRGHIMLGVSNGFEGLAEGQVQELDWTSVSGWASLGGSMMGTSRMIPRGKDMYAIARAIEDHRIDALLVIGGWNAYESINAMIHERANFPAFNIPIVCLPASINNNLPGSEFSIGADTALNNIVEAVDKIKQSAVATRRCFVVEVMGHWCGYLAMMGALATGAERFYLAEEGITLKQLQDDVNLLKHGFNTGKRLGLLIRNEYANPIYSTSFICSLFEEEGQDVFDVRPAILGHLQQGGDPSPFDRIQATRLATLCLERLVEQCNRDDTTGSFIGLQNGKLTFHDMRDFDRMADMQAQRPREQWWLQLRPIANLMAKLAPESLD
;
A
#
# COMPACT_ATOMS: atom_id res chain seq x y z
N MET A 1 31.93 -21.16 12.81
CA MET A 1 30.57 -21.72 12.63
C MET A 1 30.44 -22.13 11.17
N ALA A 2 29.75 -23.23 10.86
CA ALA A 2 29.49 -23.59 9.46
C ALA A 2 28.67 -22.48 8.78
N THR A 3 29.03 -22.12 7.55
CA THR A 3 28.31 -21.12 6.77
C THR A 3 26.90 -21.62 6.46
N LYS A 4 25.85 -20.94 6.96
CA LYS A 4 24.46 -21.29 6.64
C LYS A 4 24.21 -21.15 5.13
N ARG A 5 23.39 -22.04 4.57
CA ARG A 5 23.05 -22.01 3.14
C ARG A 5 21.54 -21.95 2.97
N ILE A 6 21.08 -20.88 2.32
CA ILE A 6 19.65 -20.57 2.17
C ILE A 6 19.25 -20.77 0.71
N ALA A 7 18.14 -21.44 0.44
CA ALA A 7 17.52 -21.45 -0.88
C ALA A 7 16.26 -20.60 -0.90
N VAL A 8 15.99 -19.93 -2.03
CA VAL A 8 14.77 -19.17 -2.27
C VAL A 8 14.08 -19.66 -3.55
N LEU A 9 12.77 -19.83 -3.49
CA LEU A 9 11.94 -20.19 -4.63
C LEU A 9 10.68 -19.34 -4.69
N THR A 10 10.16 -19.13 -5.90
CA THR A 10 8.81 -18.59 -6.12
C THR A 10 7.90 -19.68 -6.64
N SER A 11 6.72 -19.83 -6.07
CA SER A 11 5.77 -20.91 -6.41
C SER A 11 4.34 -20.40 -6.42
N GLY A 12 3.49 -21.02 -7.25
CA GLY A 12 2.11 -20.60 -7.47
C GLY A 12 1.98 -19.53 -8.55
N GLY A 13 0.85 -18.81 -8.55
CA GLY A 13 0.63 -17.70 -9.48
C GLY A 13 1.52 -16.52 -9.12
N ASP A 14 2.15 -15.90 -10.11
CA ASP A 14 3.00 -14.74 -9.90
C ASP A 14 2.20 -13.52 -9.40
N ALA A 15 2.92 -12.65 -8.70
CA ALA A 15 2.42 -11.39 -8.17
C ALA A 15 3.52 -10.32 -8.25
N GLN A 16 3.14 -9.08 -8.55
CA GLN A 16 4.08 -7.98 -8.68
C GLN A 16 4.76 -7.71 -7.32
N GLY A 17 6.09 -7.78 -7.29
CA GLY A 17 6.88 -7.60 -6.07
C GLY A 17 7.64 -8.85 -5.63
N MET A 18 7.34 -10.03 -6.18
CA MET A 18 8.13 -11.25 -5.91
C MET A 18 9.63 -11.06 -6.19
N ASN A 19 9.99 -10.34 -7.26
CA ASN A 19 11.38 -9.99 -7.57
C ASN A 19 12.04 -9.12 -6.49
N ALA A 20 11.29 -8.22 -5.86
CA ALA A 20 11.80 -7.40 -4.76
C ALA A 20 12.06 -8.25 -3.50
N ALA A 21 11.19 -9.24 -3.23
CA ALA A 21 11.41 -10.21 -2.15
C ALA A 21 12.63 -11.10 -2.43
N VAL A 22 12.76 -11.67 -3.64
CA VAL A 22 13.95 -12.45 -4.04
C VAL A 22 15.23 -11.61 -3.91
N ARG A 23 15.21 -10.37 -4.39
CA ARG A 23 16.34 -9.44 -4.26
C ARG A 23 16.73 -9.22 -2.80
N ALA A 24 15.76 -8.96 -1.93
CA ALA A 24 16.00 -8.70 -0.52
C ALA A 24 16.54 -9.93 0.20
N VAL A 25 16.01 -11.12 -0.10
CA VAL A 25 16.52 -12.39 0.43
C VAL A 25 17.98 -12.59 0.03
N VAL A 26 18.31 -12.46 -1.26
CA VAL A 26 19.68 -12.66 -1.74
C VAL A 26 20.64 -11.66 -1.10
N ARG A 27 20.32 -10.35 -1.10
CA ARG A 27 21.21 -9.33 -0.53
C ARG A 27 21.37 -9.47 0.97
N THR A 28 20.29 -9.75 1.70
CA THR A 28 20.36 -9.90 3.17
C THR A 28 21.16 -11.15 3.54
N ALA A 29 20.95 -12.27 2.85
CA ALA A 29 21.69 -13.50 3.13
C ALA A 29 23.19 -13.31 2.94
N LEU A 30 23.59 -12.71 1.80
CA LEU A 30 25.00 -12.44 1.50
C LEU A 30 25.63 -11.44 2.49
N ASP A 31 24.92 -10.38 2.85
CA ASP A 31 25.39 -9.40 3.84
C ASP A 31 25.59 -10.02 5.23
N LYS A 32 24.76 -11.01 5.59
CA LYS A 32 24.87 -11.78 6.84
C LYS A 32 25.85 -12.96 6.75
N GLY A 33 26.61 -13.07 5.66
CA GLY A 33 27.63 -14.10 5.47
C GLY A 33 27.08 -15.50 5.14
N ALA A 34 25.79 -15.62 4.80
CA ALA A 34 25.21 -16.88 4.33
C ALA A 34 25.41 -17.06 2.81
N GLU A 35 25.48 -18.31 2.35
CA GLU A 35 25.38 -18.59 0.92
C GLU A 35 23.91 -18.69 0.52
N VAL A 36 23.58 -18.25 -0.68
CA VAL A 36 22.20 -18.25 -1.17
C VAL A 36 22.07 -18.91 -2.53
N TYR A 37 21.01 -19.70 -2.71
CA TYR A 37 20.68 -20.41 -3.94
C TYR A 37 19.29 -19.99 -4.42
N ALA A 38 19.14 -19.68 -5.70
CA ALA A 38 17.84 -19.53 -6.34
C ALA A 38 17.40 -20.85 -6.96
N ILE A 39 16.17 -21.25 -6.68
CA ILE A 39 15.53 -22.41 -7.30
C ILE A 39 14.58 -21.89 -8.39
N TYR A 40 14.88 -22.28 -9.62
CA TYR A 40 14.11 -21.85 -10.79
C TYR A 40 12.86 -22.70 -10.97
N GLU A 41 11.79 -22.13 -11.53
CA GLU A 41 10.52 -22.83 -11.79
C GLU A 41 9.83 -23.41 -10.54
N GLY A 42 10.09 -22.83 -9.38
CA GLY A 42 9.46 -23.21 -8.11
C GLY A 42 9.77 -24.65 -7.69
N TYR A 43 8.74 -25.39 -7.27
CA TYR A 43 8.91 -26.78 -6.84
C TYR A 43 9.39 -27.71 -7.96
N GLN A 44 9.10 -27.38 -9.22
CA GLN A 44 9.57 -28.18 -10.35
C GLN A 44 11.10 -28.20 -10.40
N GLY A 45 11.73 -27.03 -10.33
CA GLY A 45 13.21 -26.99 -10.32
C GLY A 45 13.82 -27.50 -9.01
N LEU A 46 13.07 -27.48 -7.91
CA LEU A 46 13.52 -28.11 -6.66
C LEU A 46 13.64 -29.63 -6.83
N VAL A 47 12.67 -30.27 -7.51
CA VAL A 47 12.68 -31.71 -7.81
C VAL A 47 13.71 -32.04 -8.88
N GLU A 48 13.79 -31.26 -9.97
CA GLU A 48 14.74 -31.47 -11.07
C GLU A 48 16.21 -31.32 -10.62
N GLY A 49 16.49 -30.38 -9.72
CA GLY A 49 17.85 -30.12 -9.23
C GLY A 49 18.81 -29.61 -10.31
N GLY A 50 20.12 -29.80 -10.09
CA GLY A 50 21.17 -29.47 -11.04
C GLY A 50 21.14 -28.01 -11.48
N ALA A 51 21.02 -27.75 -12.80
CA ALA A 51 21.05 -26.41 -13.38
C ALA A 51 19.86 -25.51 -12.98
N ARG A 52 18.82 -26.08 -12.34
CA ARG A 52 17.67 -25.35 -11.79
C ARG A 52 17.92 -24.78 -10.40
N ILE A 53 18.98 -25.19 -9.71
CA ILE A 53 19.37 -24.62 -8.41
C ILE A 53 20.71 -23.92 -8.57
N ARG A 54 20.70 -22.59 -8.55
CA ARG A 54 21.88 -21.78 -8.87
C ARG A 54 22.33 -20.97 -7.68
N LYS A 55 23.62 -21.02 -7.39
CA LYS A 55 24.25 -20.13 -6.39
C LYS A 55 24.13 -18.69 -6.87
N MET A 56 23.66 -17.82 -5.99
CA MET A 56 23.48 -16.40 -6.26
C MET A 56 24.64 -15.59 -5.67
N ASN A 57 24.99 -14.51 -6.35
CA ASN A 57 25.90 -13.48 -5.87
C ASN A 57 25.16 -12.12 -5.82
N TRP A 58 25.85 -11.07 -5.37
CA TRP A 58 25.24 -9.76 -5.16
C TRP A 58 24.59 -9.16 -6.44
N ASP A 59 25.25 -9.38 -7.59
CA ASP A 59 24.83 -8.88 -8.88
C ASP A 59 23.71 -9.71 -9.53
N SER A 60 23.51 -10.95 -9.06
CA SER A 60 22.48 -11.87 -9.58
C SER A 60 21.06 -11.33 -9.44
N VAL A 61 20.85 -10.34 -8.57
CA VAL A 61 19.56 -9.67 -8.34
C VAL A 61 19.61 -8.17 -8.67
N GLY A 62 20.60 -7.75 -9.46
CA GLY A 62 20.69 -6.39 -9.98
C GLY A 62 19.56 -6.10 -10.97
N GLY A 63 18.88 -4.95 -10.81
CA GLY A 63 17.90 -4.46 -11.80
C GLY A 63 16.57 -5.24 -11.89
N ILE A 64 16.29 -6.15 -10.96
CA ILE A 64 15.02 -6.92 -10.95
C ILE A 64 13.91 -6.26 -10.12
N LEU A 65 14.23 -5.29 -9.27
CA LEU A 65 13.30 -4.64 -8.32
C LEU A 65 12.03 -4.11 -9.02
N GLN A 66 12.19 -3.48 -10.18
CA GLN A 66 11.11 -2.89 -10.96
C GLN A 66 10.42 -3.85 -11.94
N GLN A 67 10.90 -5.10 -12.05
CA GLN A 67 10.36 -6.07 -13.00
C GLN A 67 9.11 -6.75 -12.43
N GLY A 68 8.09 -6.92 -13.28
CA GLY A 68 6.91 -7.72 -12.95
C GLY A 68 7.21 -9.23 -12.91
N GLY A 69 6.24 -10.01 -12.44
CA GLY A 69 6.35 -11.46 -12.33
C GLY A 69 7.48 -11.94 -11.40
N THR A 70 8.10 -13.06 -11.75
CA THR A 70 9.27 -13.62 -11.06
C THR A 70 10.38 -14.00 -12.05
N VAL A 71 11.59 -13.47 -11.85
CA VAL A 71 12.77 -13.75 -12.69
C VAL A 71 13.34 -15.15 -12.49
N ILE A 72 12.99 -15.81 -11.39
CA ILE A 72 13.35 -17.21 -11.13
C ILE A 72 12.23 -18.17 -11.58
N GLY A 73 11.15 -17.67 -12.19
CA GLY A 73 10.08 -18.50 -12.73
C GLY A 73 9.22 -19.17 -11.66
N THR A 74 8.13 -19.77 -12.11
CA THR A 74 7.20 -20.54 -11.25
C THR A 74 6.46 -21.53 -12.13
N ALA A 75 6.47 -22.80 -11.75
CA ALA A 75 5.77 -23.86 -12.46
C ALA A 75 4.93 -24.71 -11.50
N ARG A 76 3.82 -25.27 -12.01
CA ARG A 76 3.08 -26.32 -11.29
C ARG A 76 3.94 -27.58 -11.29
N CYS A 77 4.03 -28.24 -10.14
CA CYS A 77 4.80 -29.46 -9.97
C CYS A 77 3.91 -30.58 -9.41
N GLU A 78 3.50 -31.51 -10.26
CA GLU A 78 2.75 -32.70 -9.84
C GLU A 78 3.65 -33.67 -9.07
N GLU A 79 4.92 -33.80 -9.46
CA GLU A 79 5.88 -34.70 -8.81
C GLU A 79 6.08 -34.37 -7.33
N PHE A 80 6.14 -33.09 -6.95
CA PHE A 80 6.28 -32.66 -5.55
C PHE A 80 5.06 -33.02 -4.68
N ARG A 81 3.91 -33.34 -5.28
CA ARG A 81 2.76 -33.90 -4.53
C ARG A 81 3.01 -35.33 -4.08
N THR A 82 3.91 -36.05 -4.76
CA THR A 82 4.33 -37.39 -4.37
C THR A 82 5.47 -37.34 -3.36
N ARG A 83 5.56 -38.35 -2.49
CA ARG A 83 6.67 -38.49 -1.56
C ARG A 83 8.01 -38.69 -2.27
N GLU A 84 8.00 -39.35 -3.43
CA GLU A 84 9.19 -39.54 -4.25
C GLU A 84 9.75 -38.21 -4.78
N GLY A 85 8.90 -37.33 -5.30
CA GLY A 85 9.32 -36.00 -5.71
C GLY A 85 9.88 -35.18 -4.55
N ARG A 86 9.25 -35.23 -3.37
CA ARG A 86 9.79 -34.58 -2.15
C ARG A 86 11.12 -35.17 -1.70
N ARG A 87 11.32 -36.48 -1.83
CA ARG A 87 12.61 -37.13 -1.57
C ARG A 87 13.70 -36.63 -2.53
N SER A 88 13.40 -36.53 -3.83
CA SER A 88 14.32 -35.95 -4.82
C SER A 88 14.65 -34.49 -4.51
N ALA A 89 13.66 -33.70 -4.09
CA ALA A 89 13.86 -32.34 -3.61
C ALA A 89 14.79 -32.27 -2.38
N ALA A 90 14.60 -33.14 -1.39
CA ALA A 90 15.46 -33.21 -0.21
C ALA A 90 16.91 -33.57 -0.58
N LEU A 91 17.08 -34.56 -1.47
CA LEU A 91 18.38 -34.95 -1.99
C LEU A 91 19.13 -33.76 -2.61
N ASN A 92 18.45 -32.95 -3.43
CA ASN A 92 19.05 -31.81 -4.10
C ASN A 92 19.49 -30.72 -3.12
N LEU A 93 18.70 -30.42 -2.08
CA LEU A 93 19.06 -29.45 -1.04
C LEU A 93 20.23 -29.94 -0.18
N VAL A 94 20.17 -31.18 0.27
CA VAL A 94 21.18 -31.78 1.16
C VAL A 94 22.53 -31.91 0.47
N ARG A 95 22.57 -32.24 -0.83
CA ARG A 95 23.80 -32.24 -1.63
C ARG A 95 24.47 -30.86 -1.71
N LEU A 96 23.67 -29.81 -1.64
CA LEU A 96 24.14 -28.43 -1.61
C LEU A 96 24.35 -27.92 -0.17
N GLY A 97 24.13 -28.74 0.85
CA GLY A 97 24.20 -28.34 2.26
C GLY A 97 23.20 -27.24 2.63
N VAL A 98 22.08 -27.15 1.92
CA VAL A 98 21.03 -26.16 2.18
C VAL A 98 20.15 -26.64 3.33
N ASP A 99 20.12 -25.84 4.39
CA ASP A 99 19.36 -26.09 5.62
C ASP A 99 18.30 -25.00 5.90
N GLY A 100 18.24 -23.95 5.07
CA GLY A 100 17.19 -22.92 5.10
C GLY A 100 16.47 -22.80 3.76
N LEU A 101 15.13 -22.79 3.77
CA LEU A 101 14.29 -22.63 2.59
C LEU A 101 13.29 -21.48 2.76
N ILE A 102 13.37 -20.49 1.88
CA ILE A 102 12.41 -19.39 1.77
C ILE A 102 11.47 -19.67 0.60
N VAL A 103 10.18 -19.77 0.88
CA VAL A 103 9.14 -20.01 -0.12
C VAL A 103 8.30 -18.75 -0.29
N ILE A 104 8.37 -18.15 -1.48
CA ILE A 104 7.55 -16.99 -1.86
C ILE A 104 6.38 -17.49 -2.71
N GLY A 105 5.15 -17.42 -2.21
CA GLY A 105 4.00 -17.93 -2.94
C GLY A 105 2.68 -17.79 -2.21
N GLY A 106 1.63 -18.38 -2.78
CA GLY A 106 0.30 -18.42 -2.16
C GLY A 106 0.14 -19.55 -1.15
N ASP A 107 -1.07 -19.65 -0.57
CA ASP A 107 -1.47 -20.64 0.44
C ASP A 107 -1.07 -22.09 0.09
N GLY A 108 -1.38 -22.53 -1.12
CA GLY A 108 -1.06 -23.90 -1.56
C GLY A 108 0.45 -24.20 -1.58
N SER A 109 1.28 -23.22 -1.93
CA SER A 109 2.74 -23.39 -1.91
C SER A 109 3.26 -23.49 -0.47
N LEU A 110 2.75 -22.64 0.43
CA LEU A 110 3.15 -22.64 1.84
C LEU A 110 2.71 -23.93 2.56
N THR A 111 1.53 -24.45 2.23
CA THR A 111 1.06 -25.76 2.72
C THR A 111 2.01 -26.89 2.26
N GLY A 112 2.44 -26.87 0.99
CA GLY A 112 3.41 -27.82 0.46
C GLY A 112 4.77 -27.75 1.16
N ALA A 113 5.22 -26.54 1.50
CA ALA A 113 6.45 -26.33 2.27
C ALA A 113 6.35 -26.94 3.68
N HIS A 114 5.22 -26.76 4.36
CA HIS A 114 5.01 -27.33 5.69
C HIS A 114 5.05 -28.86 5.68
N LEU A 115 4.35 -29.51 4.75
CA LEU A 115 4.40 -30.96 4.59
C LEU A 115 5.83 -31.44 4.33
N PHE A 116 6.57 -30.71 3.50
CA PHE A 116 7.97 -31.04 3.21
C PHE A 116 8.86 -30.99 4.45
N ARG A 117 8.66 -30.00 5.33
CA ARG A 117 9.35 -29.92 6.63
C ARG A 117 8.99 -31.08 7.57
N GLN A 118 7.72 -31.46 7.64
CA GLN A 118 7.28 -32.57 8.48
C GLN A 118 7.90 -33.90 8.03
N GLU A 119 8.02 -34.10 6.72
CA GLU A 119 8.60 -35.32 6.18
C GLU A 119 10.14 -35.33 6.27
N TRP A 120 10.81 -34.18 6.40
CA TRP A 120 12.27 -34.06 6.39
C TRP A 120 13.01 -35.09 7.27
N PRO A 121 12.67 -35.29 8.55
CA PRO A 121 13.37 -36.25 9.42
C PRO A 121 13.24 -37.70 8.94
N SER A 122 12.21 -38.02 8.16
CA SER A 122 11.98 -39.35 7.58
C SER A 122 12.62 -39.51 6.20
N LEU A 123 12.85 -38.41 5.47
CA LEU A 123 13.47 -38.44 4.13
C LEU A 123 14.98 -38.68 4.21
N LEU A 124 15.68 -38.08 5.19
CA LEU A 124 17.14 -38.23 5.29
C LEU A 124 17.60 -39.68 5.53
N PRO A 125 17.02 -40.44 6.48
CA PRO A 125 17.41 -41.84 6.69
C PRO A 125 17.13 -42.70 5.45
N GLU A 126 16.05 -42.41 4.71
CA GLU A 126 15.74 -43.10 3.46
C GLU A 126 16.82 -42.85 2.39
N LEU A 127 17.28 -41.60 2.25
CA LEU A 127 18.37 -41.24 1.32
C LEU A 127 19.68 -41.92 1.69
N VAL A 128 19.99 -42.04 2.99
CA VAL A 128 21.17 -42.77 3.49
C VAL A 128 21.05 -44.26 3.19
N GLN A 129 19.91 -44.89 3.50
CA GLN A 129 19.69 -46.32 3.27
C GLN A 129 19.82 -46.70 1.79
N ARG A 130 19.43 -45.80 0.89
CA ARG A 130 19.53 -45.98 -0.57
C ARG A 130 20.94 -45.66 -1.11
N GLY A 131 21.86 -45.20 -0.27
CA GLY A 131 23.23 -44.84 -0.65
C GLY A 131 23.32 -43.57 -1.49
N GLU A 132 22.31 -42.70 -1.47
CA GLU A 132 22.28 -41.47 -2.28
C GLU A 132 23.01 -40.30 -1.62
N ILE A 133 23.14 -40.34 -0.28
CA ILE A 133 23.93 -39.44 0.56
C ILE A 133 24.64 -40.23 1.66
N SER A 134 25.69 -39.66 2.25
CA SER A 134 26.37 -40.24 3.42
C SER A 134 25.69 -39.87 4.73
N GLU A 135 25.94 -40.63 5.80
CA GLU A 135 25.50 -40.27 7.17
C GLU A 135 26.03 -38.91 7.62
N GLU A 136 27.26 -38.56 7.23
CA GLU A 136 27.86 -37.25 7.52
C GLU A 136 27.09 -36.11 6.84
N THR A 137 26.73 -36.29 5.56
CA THR A 137 25.94 -35.29 4.81
C THR A 137 24.55 -35.13 5.40
N ALA A 138 23.91 -36.22 5.83
CA ALA A 138 22.63 -36.16 6.52
C ALA A 138 22.74 -35.41 7.88
N ALA A 139 23.82 -35.65 8.62
CA ALA A 139 24.08 -35.00 9.91
C ALA A 139 24.40 -33.49 9.79
N GLN A 140 24.83 -33.02 8.61
CA GLN A 140 25.06 -31.60 8.33
C GLN A 140 23.76 -30.80 8.13
N CYS A 141 22.66 -31.46 7.73
CA CYS A 141 21.36 -30.82 7.48
C CYS A 141 20.22 -31.54 8.23
N PRO A 142 20.33 -31.74 9.57
CA PRO A 142 19.41 -32.60 10.31
C PRO A 142 17.98 -32.04 10.33
N ASN A 143 17.84 -30.72 10.15
CA ASN A 143 16.58 -30.01 10.12
C ASN A 143 16.56 -29.02 8.96
N LEU A 144 15.37 -28.73 8.45
CA LEU A 144 15.16 -27.70 7.43
C LEU A 144 14.40 -26.51 8.03
N ALA A 145 15.03 -25.35 8.15
CA ALA A 145 14.31 -24.14 8.50
C ALA A 145 13.45 -23.68 7.31
N ILE A 146 12.16 -23.42 7.52
CA ILE A 146 11.28 -22.92 6.46
C ILE A 146 10.66 -21.60 6.90
N VAL A 147 10.77 -20.61 6.01
CA VAL A 147 10.07 -19.34 6.14
C VAL A 147 9.27 -19.04 4.89
N GLY A 148 7.98 -18.78 5.08
CA GLY A 148 7.06 -18.37 4.02
C GLY A 148 6.99 -16.85 3.85
N ILE A 149 6.87 -16.41 2.61
CA ILE A 149 6.46 -15.05 2.25
C ILE A 149 5.25 -15.16 1.33
N VAL A 150 4.17 -14.45 1.65
CA VAL A 150 2.94 -14.56 0.87
C VAL A 150 2.97 -13.66 -0.36
N GLY A 151 3.12 -14.27 -1.53
CA GLY A 151 3.01 -13.61 -2.84
C GLY A 151 1.71 -13.97 -3.52
N SER A 152 0.72 -13.08 -3.45
CA SER A 152 -0.62 -13.28 -4.00
C SER A 152 -1.29 -11.92 -4.21
N ILE A 153 -2.03 -11.77 -5.31
CA ILE A 153 -2.87 -10.58 -5.54
C ILE A 153 -4.23 -10.67 -4.84
N ASP A 154 -4.63 -11.88 -4.41
CA ASP A 154 -6.00 -12.16 -3.97
C ASP A 154 -6.27 -11.65 -2.54
N ASN A 155 -5.21 -11.38 -1.76
CA ASN A 155 -5.23 -11.08 -0.33
C ASN A 155 -6.08 -12.07 0.50
N ASP A 156 -6.02 -13.35 0.14
CA ASP A 156 -6.84 -14.41 0.73
C ASP A 156 -6.16 -15.14 1.90
N PHE A 157 -4.89 -14.86 2.18
CA PHE A 157 -4.12 -15.49 3.25
C PHE A 157 -4.36 -14.81 4.60
N SER A 158 -4.93 -15.54 5.54
CA SER A 158 -5.24 -15.04 6.87
C SER A 158 -3.97 -14.82 7.71
N GLY A 159 -3.97 -13.80 8.56
CA GLY A 159 -2.87 -13.51 9.49
C GLY A 159 -2.02 -12.30 9.12
N THR A 160 -1.88 -12.01 7.82
CA THR A 160 -1.25 -10.80 7.28
C THR A 160 -2.31 -9.82 6.75
N GLU A 161 -2.08 -8.51 6.89
CA GLU A 161 -3.02 -7.48 6.40
C GLU A 161 -2.97 -7.32 4.88
N MET A 162 -1.77 -7.42 4.31
CA MET A 162 -1.56 -7.31 2.87
C MET A 162 -0.54 -8.34 2.40
N THR A 163 -0.85 -9.04 1.32
CA THR A 163 0.06 -9.93 0.59
C THR A 163 0.78 -9.18 -0.53
N ILE A 164 1.98 -9.66 -0.92
CA ILE A 164 2.74 -9.02 -2.00
C ILE A 164 1.96 -9.12 -3.31
N GLY A 165 1.71 -7.97 -3.93
CA GLY A 165 1.07 -7.80 -5.24
C GLY A 165 -0.36 -7.25 -5.18
N VAL A 166 -0.97 -7.19 -4.00
CA VAL A 166 -2.35 -6.70 -3.83
C VAL A 166 -2.46 -5.23 -4.24
N ASP A 167 -1.56 -4.39 -3.74
CA ASP A 167 -1.57 -2.95 -4.04
C ASP A 167 -1.33 -2.70 -5.53
N SER A 168 -0.38 -3.43 -6.12
CA SER A 168 -0.11 -3.40 -7.57
C SER A 168 -1.32 -3.85 -8.39
N ALA A 169 -2.04 -4.89 -7.98
CA ALA A 169 -3.25 -5.35 -8.64
C ALA A 169 -4.38 -4.30 -8.53
N LEU A 170 -4.54 -3.65 -7.37
CA LEU A 170 -5.47 -2.53 -7.19
C LEU A 170 -5.12 -1.34 -8.09
N HIS A 171 -3.84 -1.05 -8.33
CA HIS A 171 -3.40 -0.06 -9.31
C HIS A 171 -3.84 -0.44 -10.74
N ARG A 172 -3.80 -1.73 -11.10
CA ARG A 172 -4.28 -2.18 -12.42
C ARG A 172 -5.80 -2.04 -12.55
N ILE A 173 -6.54 -2.37 -11.48
CA ILE A 173 -7.99 -2.24 -11.43
C ILE A 173 -8.39 -0.77 -11.54
N THR A 174 -7.84 0.10 -10.70
CA THR A 174 -8.15 1.54 -10.70
C THR A 174 -7.80 2.18 -12.04
N ASN A 175 -6.61 1.95 -12.58
CA ASN A 175 -6.24 2.48 -13.91
C ASN A 175 -7.21 2.05 -15.02
N ALA A 176 -7.65 0.78 -15.01
CA ALA A 176 -8.58 0.27 -15.99
C ALA A 176 -9.98 0.88 -15.83
N VAL A 177 -10.47 0.97 -14.59
CA VAL A 177 -11.78 1.57 -14.31
C VAL A 177 -11.78 3.06 -14.62
N ASP A 178 -10.76 3.82 -14.20
CA ASP A 178 -10.66 5.25 -14.49
C ASP A 178 -10.64 5.51 -16.02
N ALA A 179 -9.94 4.66 -16.78
CA ALA A 179 -9.98 4.70 -18.25
C ALA A 179 -11.38 4.40 -18.81
N ILE A 180 -12.08 3.41 -18.25
CA ILE A 180 -13.45 3.06 -18.64
C ILE A 180 -14.43 4.19 -18.30
N THR A 181 -14.31 4.82 -17.12
CA THR A 181 -15.19 5.90 -16.67
C THR A 181 -15.23 7.06 -17.67
N SER A 182 -14.10 7.40 -18.30
CA SER A 182 -14.05 8.47 -19.32
C SER A 182 -14.97 8.20 -20.52
N THR A 183 -15.02 6.96 -21.02
CA THR A 183 -15.89 6.56 -22.13
C THR A 183 -17.32 6.27 -21.67
N ALA A 184 -17.48 5.75 -20.44
CA ALA A 184 -18.79 5.50 -19.84
C ALA A 184 -19.58 6.80 -19.67
N ALA A 185 -18.97 7.84 -19.09
CA ALA A 185 -19.59 9.15 -18.89
C ALA A 185 -19.95 9.87 -20.21
N SER A 186 -19.16 9.61 -21.27
CA SER A 186 -19.37 10.19 -22.61
C SER A 186 -20.58 9.59 -23.32
N HIS A 187 -20.82 8.29 -23.16
CA HIS A 187 -21.90 7.56 -23.82
C HIS A 187 -23.10 7.23 -22.92
N GLN A 188 -23.06 7.65 -21.66
CA GLN A 188 -24.04 7.31 -20.63
C GLN A 188 -24.28 5.80 -20.56
N ARG A 189 -23.20 5.03 -20.35
CA ARG A 189 -23.22 3.57 -20.38
C ARG A 189 -22.97 2.95 -19.02
N THR A 190 -23.54 1.77 -18.83
CA THR A 190 -23.20 0.88 -17.72
C THR A 190 -22.07 -0.08 -18.11
N PHE A 191 -21.06 -0.20 -17.25
CA PHE A 191 -19.97 -1.16 -17.39
C PHE A 191 -19.95 -2.15 -16.22
N ILE A 192 -19.75 -3.42 -16.56
CA ILE A 192 -19.46 -4.49 -15.60
C ILE A 192 -17.97 -4.79 -15.70
N VAL A 193 -17.23 -4.60 -14.61
CA VAL A 193 -15.79 -4.85 -14.54
C VAL A 193 -15.56 -6.09 -13.67
N LYS A 194 -15.17 -7.20 -14.33
CA LYS A 194 -14.84 -8.46 -13.66
C LYS A 194 -13.37 -8.47 -13.26
N VAL A 195 -13.13 -8.58 -11.96
CA VAL A 195 -11.79 -8.54 -11.33
C VAL A 195 -11.39 -9.92 -10.79
N MET A 196 -10.08 -10.16 -10.66
CA MET A 196 -9.55 -11.39 -10.07
C MET A 196 -9.73 -11.39 -8.55
N GLY A 197 -9.42 -12.52 -7.91
CA GLY A 197 -9.46 -12.66 -6.46
C GLY A 197 -9.72 -14.09 -5.97
N ARG A 198 -9.80 -15.07 -6.89
CA ARG A 198 -10.23 -16.44 -6.65
C ARG A 198 -11.57 -16.46 -5.91
N ASN A 199 -11.55 -16.88 -4.65
CA ASN A 199 -12.71 -16.97 -3.77
C ASN A 199 -12.71 -15.85 -2.72
N CYS A 200 -11.97 -14.76 -2.99
CA CYS A 200 -11.88 -13.59 -2.15
C CYS A 200 -12.35 -12.34 -2.90
N GLY A 201 -13.21 -11.57 -2.25
CA GLY A 201 -13.73 -10.31 -2.75
C GLY A 201 -12.84 -9.10 -2.48
N TYR A 202 -11.61 -9.27 -1.95
CA TYR A 202 -10.77 -8.15 -1.52
C TYR A 202 -10.51 -7.15 -2.66
N LEU A 203 -10.03 -7.62 -3.80
CA LEU A 203 -9.76 -6.77 -4.96
C LEU A 203 -11.04 -6.09 -5.49
N ALA A 204 -12.17 -6.78 -5.47
CA ALA A 204 -13.46 -6.22 -5.89
C ALA A 204 -13.95 -5.14 -4.93
N LEU A 205 -13.91 -5.41 -3.63
CA LEU A 205 -14.35 -4.50 -2.56
C LEU A 205 -13.50 -3.23 -2.54
N TYR A 206 -12.17 -3.39 -2.45
CA TYR A 206 -11.27 -2.24 -2.38
C TYR A 206 -11.13 -1.53 -3.71
N GLY A 207 -11.22 -2.25 -4.84
CA GLY A 207 -11.36 -1.66 -6.16
C GLY A 207 -12.60 -0.79 -6.27
N ALA A 208 -13.76 -1.28 -5.83
CA ALA A 208 -15.03 -0.54 -5.84
C ALA A 208 -14.98 0.71 -4.96
N LEU A 209 -14.37 0.60 -3.78
CA LEU A 209 -14.17 1.74 -2.88
C LEU A 209 -13.27 2.81 -3.50
N ALA A 210 -12.15 2.39 -4.10
CA ALA A 210 -11.17 3.28 -4.71
C ALA A 210 -11.69 3.96 -5.99
N THR A 211 -12.51 3.29 -6.79
CA THR A 211 -13.04 3.87 -8.04
C THR A 211 -14.38 4.58 -7.86
N GLY A 212 -15.00 4.43 -6.68
CA GLY A 212 -16.34 4.96 -6.44
C GLY A 212 -17.43 4.24 -7.24
N ALA A 213 -17.29 2.92 -7.41
CA ALA A 213 -18.25 2.08 -8.13
C ALA A 213 -19.66 2.16 -7.52
N ASP A 214 -20.67 1.83 -8.33
CA ASP A 214 -22.09 1.92 -7.97
C ASP A 214 -22.67 0.62 -7.44
N TRP A 215 -21.97 -0.48 -7.67
CA TRP A 215 -22.32 -1.78 -7.12
C TRP A 215 -21.08 -2.68 -7.03
N VAL A 216 -21.08 -3.58 -6.05
CA VAL A 216 -20.07 -4.62 -5.91
C VAL A 216 -20.69 -5.99 -5.67
N LEU A 217 -20.13 -7.03 -6.29
CA LEU A 217 -20.47 -8.44 -6.03
C LEU A 217 -19.25 -9.18 -5.50
N ILE A 218 -19.32 -9.67 -4.26
CA ILE A 218 -18.24 -10.40 -3.57
C ILE A 218 -18.72 -11.73 -2.98
N PRO A 219 -17.88 -12.77 -2.90
CA PRO A 219 -18.25 -14.07 -2.33
C PRO A 219 -18.50 -14.03 -0.82
N GLU A 220 -17.86 -13.12 -0.08
CA GLU A 220 -18.02 -13.00 1.38
C GLU A 220 -19.36 -12.39 1.79
N ALA A 221 -20.02 -11.68 0.88
CA ALA A 221 -21.32 -11.06 1.10
C ALA A 221 -22.14 -11.13 -0.18
N PRO A 222 -22.63 -12.34 -0.53
CA PRO A 222 -23.53 -12.50 -1.66
C PRO A 222 -24.81 -11.67 -1.42
N PRO A 223 -25.54 -11.30 -2.49
CA PRO A 223 -26.79 -10.58 -2.34
C PRO A 223 -27.76 -11.31 -1.39
N ASP A 224 -28.32 -10.56 -0.44
CA ASP A 224 -29.07 -11.07 0.71
C ASP A 224 -30.56 -11.33 0.44
N VAL A 225 -31.04 -10.91 -0.73
CA VAL A 225 -32.42 -11.05 -1.20
C VAL A 225 -32.49 -11.88 -2.48
N ASP A 226 -33.61 -12.59 -2.67
CA ASP A 226 -33.79 -13.47 -3.83
C ASP A 226 -33.94 -12.68 -5.14
N ASN A 227 -34.54 -11.50 -5.07
CA ASN A 227 -34.75 -10.58 -6.19
C ASN A 227 -33.60 -9.56 -6.33
N TRP A 228 -32.36 -9.97 -6.04
CA TRP A 228 -31.22 -9.04 -6.06
C TRP A 228 -30.98 -8.39 -7.42
N GLN A 229 -31.35 -9.07 -8.50
CA GLN A 229 -31.34 -8.55 -9.87
C GLN A 229 -32.20 -7.29 -9.97
N ASP A 230 -33.44 -7.35 -9.48
CA ASP A 230 -34.38 -6.23 -9.50
C ASP A 230 -33.89 -5.09 -8.60
N VAL A 231 -33.38 -5.43 -7.41
CA VAL A 231 -32.82 -4.43 -6.47
C VAL A 231 -31.63 -3.71 -7.09
N MET A 232 -30.73 -4.44 -7.75
CA MET A 232 -29.59 -3.85 -8.44
C MET A 232 -30.05 -2.88 -9.54
N VAL A 233 -30.97 -3.31 -10.40
CA VAL A 233 -31.56 -2.46 -11.46
C VAL A 233 -32.23 -1.23 -10.88
N GLU A 234 -33.01 -1.38 -9.82
CA GLU A 234 -33.68 -0.28 -9.14
C GLU A 234 -32.68 0.75 -8.59
N ARG A 235 -31.61 0.29 -7.92
CA ARG A 235 -30.59 1.20 -7.37
C ARG A 235 -29.83 1.95 -8.45
N LEU A 236 -29.44 1.29 -9.54
CA LEU A 236 -28.77 1.97 -10.65
C LEU A 236 -29.72 2.96 -11.34
N ARG A 237 -30.98 2.59 -11.58
CA ARG A 237 -31.99 3.49 -12.14
C ARG A 237 -32.24 4.70 -11.24
N ALA A 238 -32.27 4.52 -9.92
CA ALA A 238 -32.35 5.62 -8.96
C ALA A 238 -31.12 6.53 -9.04
N GLY A 239 -29.92 5.96 -9.25
CA GLY A 239 -28.70 6.72 -9.50
C GLY A 239 -28.78 7.59 -10.75
N THR A 240 -29.30 7.05 -11.87
CA THR A 240 -29.54 7.84 -13.10
C THR A 240 -30.50 8.99 -12.84
N LYS A 241 -31.61 8.73 -12.14
CA LYS A 241 -32.59 9.76 -11.76
C LYS A 241 -31.99 10.85 -10.86
N ALA A 242 -31.02 10.49 -10.02
CA ALA A 242 -30.26 11.41 -9.18
C ALA A 242 -29.16 12.18 -9.96
N GLY A 243 -29.08 12.01 -11.29
CA GLY A 243 -28.16 12.76 -12.15
C GLY A 243 -26.84 12.05 -12.47
N ARG A 244 -26.68 10.78 -12.07
CA ARG A 244 -25.51 9.98 -12.46
C ARG A 244 -25.54 9.68 -13.95
N ARG A 245 -24.41 9.90 -14.64
CA ARG A 245 -24.31 9.75 -16.09
C ARG A 245 -23.97 8.33 -16.54
N ASP A 246 -23.21 7.61 -15.74
CA ASP A 246 -22.69 6.28 -16.03
C ASP A 246 -22.77 5.39 -14.79
N HIS A 247 -22.69 4.07 -14.98
CA HIS A 247 -22.67 3.12 -13.87
C HIS A 247 -21.49 2.16 -13.99
N ILE A 248 -20.77 1.98 -12.90
CA ILE A 248 -19.69 1.00 -12.79
C ILE A 248 -20.09 -0.07 -11.78
N VAL A 249 -20.25 -1.30 -12.26
CA VAL A 249 -20.49 -2.50 -11.44
C VAL A 249 -19.20 -3.31 -11.38
N ILE A 250 -18.62 -3.48 -10.19
CA ILE A 250 -17.43 -4.32 -10.01
C ILE A 250 -17.84 -5.69 -9.49
N MET A 251 -17.33 -6.76 -10.08
CA MET A 251 -17.62 -8.12 -9.64
C MET A 251 -16.36 -8.95 -9.46
N ALA A 252 -16.26 -9.64 -8.33
CA ALA A 252 -15.22 -10.64 -8.10
C ALA A 252 -15.40 -11.84 -9.03
N GLU A 253 -14.30 -12.47 -9.44
CA GLU A 253 -14.38 -13.62 -10.35
C GLU A 253 -15.11 -14.83 -9.75
N GLY A 254 -15.07 -14.96 -8.42
CA GLY A 254 -15.80 -15.97 -7.63
C GLY A 254 -17.12 -15.47 -7.02
N ALA A 255 -17.74 -14.41 -7.57
CA ALA A 255 -19.04 -13.93 -7.10
C ALA A 255 -20.12 -15.04 -7.19
N GLN A 256 -20.94 -15.13 -6.14
CA GLN A 256 -22.01 -16.12 -6.02
C GLN A 256 -23.26 -15.51 -5.39
N ASP A 257 -24.41 -16.16 -5.59
CA ASP A 257 -25.64 -15.83 -4.88
C ASP A 257 -25.67 -16.46 -3.48
N ARG A 258 -26.70 -16.15 -2.70
CA ARG A 258 -26.85 -16.70 -1.34
C ARG A 258 -26.99 -18.22 -1.29
N TYR A 259 -27.39 -18.84 -2.39
CA TYR A 259 -27.54 -20.30 -2.52
C TYR A 259 -26.23 -20.98 -2.93
N GLY A 260 -25.17 -20.21 -3.19
CA GLY A 260 -23.87 -20.69 -3.65
C GLY A 260 -23.82 -20.94 -5.16
N ASN A 261 -24.79 -20.44 -5.93
CA ASN A 261 -24.72 -20.51 -7.39
C ASN A 261 -23.82 -19.39 -7.91
N TYR A 262 -23.03 -19.72 -8.92
CA TYR A 262 -22.14 -18.78 -9.57
C TYR A 262 -22.91 -17.63 -10.23
N ILE A 263 -22.46 -16.38 -10.00
CA ILE A 263 -22.99 -15.20 -10.71
C ILE A 263 -22.07 -14.88 -11.88
N GLY A 264 -22.52 -15.19 -13.10
CA GLY A 264 -21.79 -14.90 -14.34
C GLY A 264 -21.88 -13.43 -14.76
N SER A 265 -20.80 -12.89 -15.34
CA SER A 265 -20.80 -11.51 -15.86
C SER A 265 -21.84 -11.31 -16.98
N THR A 266 -22.08 -12.34 -17.78
CA THR A 266 -23.11 -12.34 -18.84
C THR A 266 -24.53 -12.33 -18.26
N ASP A 267 -24.75 -12.97 -17.11
CA ASP A 267 -26.04 -12.95 -16.43
C ASP A 267 -26.35 -11.56 -15.88
N VAL A 268 -25.35 -10.92 -15.24
CA VAL A 268 -25.44 -9.53 -14.78
C VAL A 268 -25.67 -8.58 -15.96
N GLN A 269 -24.99 -8.80 -17.08
CA GLN A 269 -25.17 -8.00 -18.30
C GLN A 269 -26.61 -8.07 -18.78
N ARG A 270 -27.15 -9.28 -18.98
CA ARG A 270 -28.54 -9.48 -19.44
C ARG A 270 -29.54 -8.80 -18.50
N VAL A 271 -29.38 -9.00 -17.19
CA VAL A 271 -30.24 -8.37 -16.17
C VAL A 271 -30.24 -6.85 -16.27
N LEU A 272 -29.07 -6.24 -16.47
CA LEU A 272 -28.94 -4.79 -16.56
C LEU A 272 -29.43 -4.25 -17.91
N GLU A 273 -29.21 -4.95 -19.03
CA GLU A 273 -29.73 -4.54 -20.34
C GLU A 273 -31.27 -4.58 -20.38
N GLU A 274 -31.87 -5.67 -19.91
CA GLU A 274 -33.33 -5.82 -19.81
C GLU A 274 -33.93 -4.83 -18.80
N GLY A 275 -33.25 -4.65 -17.66
CA GLY A 275 -33.73 -3.82 -16.57
C GLY A 275 -33.58 -2.32 -16.80
N LEU A 276 -32.48 -1.86 -17.40
CA LEU A 276 -32.21 -0.43 -17.63
C LEU A 276 -32.65 0.04 -19.02
N GLY A 277 -32.77 -0.88 -19.99
CA GLY A 277 -33.10 -0.54 -21.38
C GLY A 277 -31.96 0.15 -22.12
N GLU A 278 -30.71 -0.04 -21.69
CA GLU A 278 -29.51 0.52 -22.29
C GLU A 278 -28.47 -0.57 -22.57
N GLU A 279 -27.47 -0.24 -23.39
CA GLU A 279 -26.38 -1.16 -23.72
C GLU A 279 -25.38 -1.27 -22.57
N VAL A 280 -25.16 -2.49 -22.08
CA VAL A 280 -24.21 -2.78 -21.00
C VAL A 280 -22.95 -3.40 -21.58
N ARG A 281 -21.78 -3.03 -21.04
CA ARG A 281 -20.50 -3.56 -21.50
C ARG A 281 -19.78 -4.33 -20.40
N VAL A 282 -19.41 -5.57 -20.70
CA VAL A 282 -18.58 -6.40 -19.82
C VAL A 282 -17.11 -6.21 -20.18
N THR A 283 -16.29 -5.87 -19.18
CA THR A 283 -14.85 -5.86 -19.28
C THR A 283 -14.27 -6.85 -18.28
N VAL A 284 -13.65 -7.91 -18.78
CA VAL A 284 -12.90 -8.86 -17.94
C VAL A 284 -11.45 -8.44 -17.96
N LEU A 285 -10.95 -7.91 -16.84
CA LEU A 285 -9.57 -7.42 -16.77
C LEU A 285 -8.57 -8.58 -16.94
N GLY A 286 -8.87 -9.74 -16.35
CA GLY A 286 -8.03 -10.94 -16.44
C GLY A 286 -6.60 -10.67 -15.93
N HIS A 287 -5.61 -11.24 -16.61
CA HIS A 287 -4.22 -11.27 -16.15
C HIS A 287 -3.48 -9.93 -16.18
N VAL A 288 -4.08 -8.86 -16.73
CA VAL A 288 -3.51 -7.50 -16.59
C VAL A 288 -3.32 -7.13 -15.12
N GLN A 289 -4.11 -7.73 -14.21
CA GLN A 289 -4.03 -7.55 -12.76
C GLN A 289 -2.82 -8.23 -12.12
N ARG A 290 -2.22 -9.24 -12.77
CA ARG A 290 -0.98 -9.91 -12.31
C ARG A 290 0.28 -9.32 -12.93
N GLY A 291 0.13 -8.72 -14.13
CA GLY A 291 1.24 -8.15 -14.88
C GLY A 291 1.60 -6.71 -14.48
N GLY A 292 2.66 -6.20 -15.11
CA GLY A 292 3.14 -4.83 -14.91
C GLY A 292 4.18 -4.71 -13.80
N ARG A 293 4.70 -3.48 -13.64
CA ARG A 293 5.71 -3.18 -12.61
C ARG A 293 5.02 -3.12 -11.24
N PRO A 294 5.71 -3.54 -10.15
CA PRO A 294 5.19 -3.39 -8.81
C PRO A 294 5.11 -1.92 -8.39
N SER A 295 4.09 -1.59 -7.58
CA SER A 295 3.90 -0.29 -6.94
C SER A 295 5.03 0.00 -5.94
N ALA A 296 5.11 1.26 -5.49
CA ALA A 296 6.06 1.66 -4.45
C ALA A 296 5.85 0.85 -3.15
N TYR A 297 4.58 0.62 -2.79
CA TYR A 297 4.22 -0.17 -1.63
C TYR A 297 4.69 -1.62 -1.76
N ASP A 298 4.36 -2.33 -2.85
CA ASP A 298 4.73 -3.75 -2.99
C ASP A 298 6.23 -3.97 -3.08
N ARG A 299 7.00 -3.04 -3.68
CA ARG A 299 8.47 -3.10 -3.67
C ARG A 299 9.02 -2.99 -2.25
N THR A 300 8.48 -2.05 -1.47
CA THR A 300 8.89 -1.81 -0.09
C THR A 300 8.51 -2.99 0.80
N LEU A 301 7.23 -3.39 0.78
CA LEU A 301 6.71 -4.52 1.54
C LEU A 301 7.54 -5.78 1.27
N ALA A 302 7.71 -6.16 0.00
CA ALA A 302 8.46 -7.34 -0.38
C ALA A 302 9.93 -7.27 0.08
N THR A 303 10.53 -6.08 0.05
CA THR A 303 11.90 -5.88 0.55
C THR A 303 12.00 -6.10 2.06
N LEU A 304 11.05 -5.56 2.83
CA LEU A 304 11.00 -5.74 4.29
C LEU A 304 10.74 -7.21 4.66
N LEU A 305 9.79 -7.87 4.00
CA LEU A 305 9.48 -9.28 4.22
C LEU A 305 10.68 -10.19 3.87
N GLY A 306 11.39 -9.90 2.78
CA GLY A 306 12.59 -10.65 2.39
C GLY A 306 13.75 -10.50 3.37
N TYR A 307 13.97 -9.29 3.90
CA TYR A 307 14.96 -9.04 4.95
C TYR A 307 14.63 -9.82 6.22
N GLU A 308 13.37 -9.75 6.68
CA GLU A 308 12.94 -10.43 7.89
C GLU A 308 12.95 -11.96 7.72
N ALA A 309 12.61 -12.48 6.53
CA ALA A 309 12.64 -13.91 6.28
C ALA A 309 14.04 -14.51 6.41
N VAL A 310 15.07 -13.81 5.94
CA VAL A 310 16.46 -14.22 6.15
C VAL A 310 16.82 -14.14 7.62
N THR A 311 16.48 -13.04 8.29
CA THR A 311 16.75 -12.87 9.72
C THR A 311 16.12 -14.03 10.52
N ALA A 312 14.87 -14.39 10.22
CA ALA A 312 14.20 -15.49 10.87
C ALA A 312 14.84 -16.86 10.59
N ILE A 313 15.32 -17.14 9.36
CA ILE A 313 16.06 -18.38 9.08
C ILE A 313 17.39 -18.44 9.83
N LEU A 314 18.07 -17.31 9.95
CA LEU A 314 19.34 -17.24 10.67
C LEU A 314 19.13 -17.48 12.17
N ASP A 315 18.06 -16.93 12.73
CA ASP A 315 17.66 -17.09 14.13
C ASP A 315 17.07 -18.47 14.46
N ALA A 316 16.56 -19.20 13.46
CA ALA A 316 15.80 -20.43 13.66
C ALA A 316 16.60 -21.56 14.34
N THR A 317 15.95 -22.24 15.27
CA THR A 317 16.42 -23.48 15.91
C THR A 317 15.71 -24.72 15.35
N PRO A 318 16.24 -25.94 15.56
CA PRO A 318 15.60 -27.19 15.13
C PRO A 318 14.14 -27.39 15.56
N GLU A 319 13.78 -26.87 16.73
CA GLU A 319 12.48 -27.00 17.36
C GLU A 319 11.45 -25.99 16.82
N ASP A 320 11.92 -24.94 16.14
CA ASP A 320 11.04 -23.92 15.59
C ASP A 320 10.15 -24.49 14.48
N GLU A 321 8.87 -24.14 14.56
CA GLU A 321 7.90 -24.47 13.52
C GLU A 321 8.08 -23.57 12.29
N PRO A 322 7.65 -24.02 11.09
CA PRO A 322 7.59 -23.15 9.93
C PRO A 322 6.75 -21.90 10.20
N ILE A 323 7.29 -20.75 9.86
CA ILE A 323 6.60 -19.47 10.02
C ILE A 323 6.33 -18.82 8.66
N VAL A 324 5.43 -17.85 8.65
CA VAL A 324 5.20 -16.90 7.57
C VAL A 324 5.51 -15.51 8.08
N VAL A 325 6.26 -14.74 7.28
CA VAL A 325 6.45 -13.32 7.55
C VAL A 325 5.33 -12.54 6.88
N GLY A 326 4.66 -11.70 7.64
CA GLY A 326 3.56 -10.86 7.17
C GLY A 326 3.58 -9.48 7.81
N THR A 327 2.48 -8.75 7.63
CA THR A 327 2.29 -7.43 8.23
C THR A 327 1.06 -7.37 9.10
N ARG A 328 1.16 -6.62 10.20
CA ARG A 328 0.01 -6.21 11.00
C ARG A 328 0.24 -4.79 11.49
N ALA A 329 -0.73 -3.94 11.21
CA ALA A 329 -0.77 -2.54 11.55
C ALA A 329 0.55 -1.81 11.22
N ASN A 330 0.99 -1.97 9.96
CA ASN A 330 2.24 -1.40 9.43
C ASN A 330 3.53 -1.85 10.16
N ARG A 331 3.53 -3.04 10.77
CA ARG A 331 4.72 -3.66 11.35
C ARG A 331 4.89 -5.08 10.82
N ILE A 332 6.14 -5.50 10.68
CA ILE A 332 6.46 -6.87 10.28
C ILE A 332 6.21 -7.81 11.47
N ILE A 333 5.56 -8.94 11.20
CA ILE A 333 5.30 -9.99 12.19
C ILE A 333 5.69 -11.36 11.64
N ARG A 334 6.10 -12.26 12.54
CA ARG A 334 6.29 -13.69 12.28
C ARG A 334 5.06 -14.43 12.80
N ILE A 335 4.45 -15.26 11.97
CA ILE A 335 3.21 -15.99 12.29
C ILE A 335 3.45 -17.48 12.07
N PRO A 336 2.99 -18.37 12.96
CA PRO A 336 2.97 -19.80 12.68
C PRO A 336 2.25 -20.09 11.35
N LEU A 337 2.92 -20.83 10.46
CA LEU A 337 2.41 -21.07 9.11
C LEU A 337 1.06 -21.79 9.15
N MET A 338 0.94 -22.84 9.96
CA MET A 338 -0.28 -23.64 10.01
C MET A 338 -1.47 -22.90 10.60
N GLN A 339 -1.26 -22.04 11.60
CA GLN A 339 -2.32 -21.18 12.12
C GLN A 339 -2.96 -20.32 11.02
N SER A 340 -2.15 -19.80 10.11
CA SER A 340 -2.60 -18.95 9.00
C SER A 340 -3.31 -19.76 7.91
N VAL A 341 -2.79 -20.93 7.56
CA VAL A 341 -3.39 -21.85 6.59
C VAL A 341 -4.76 -22.36 7.07
N GLU A 342 -4.85 -22.80 8.33
CA GLU A 342 -6.09 -23.30 8.92
C GLU A 342 -7.18 -22.21 8.94
N THR A 343 -6.84 -21.00 9.35
CA THR A 343 -7.78 -19.87 9.36
C THR A 343 -8.26 -19.55 7.93
N THR A 344 -7.37 -19.61 6.94
CA THR A 344 -7.71 -19.39 5.52
C THR A 344 -8.69 -20.45 5.01
N GLN A 345 -8.46 -21.71 5.36
CA GLN A 345 -9.35 -22.82 5.00
C GLN A 345 -10.73 -22.70 5.68
N GLN A 346 -10.78 -22.18 6.91
CA GLN A 346 -12.04 -21.92 7.61
C GLN A 346 -12.93 -20.90 6.89
N VAL A 347 -12.35 -19.86 6.27
CA VAL A 347 -13.11 -18.90 5.46
C VAL A 347 -13.76 -19.61 4.28
N ALA A 348 -13.00 -20.40 3.53
CA ALA A 348 -13.51 -21.16 2.40
C ALA A 348 -14.60 -22.16 2.83
N ALA A 349 -14.40 -22.84 3.97
CA ALA A 349 -15.39 -23.75 4.54
C ALA A 349 -16.69 -23.03 4.93
N ALA A 350 -16.61 -21.84 5.52
CA ALA A 350 -17.79 -21.03 5.88
C ALA A 350 -18.57 -20.60 4.63
N ILE A 351 -17.87 -20.15 3.58
CA ILE A 351 -18.49 -19.79 2.29
C ILE A 351 -19.20 -21.00 1.67
N ASN A 352 -18.54 -22.16 1.63
CA ASN A 352 -19.14 -23.40 1.10
C ASN A 352 -20.34 -23.89 1.93
N ALA A 353 -20.31 -23.66 3.24
CA ALA A 353 -21.42 -23.95 4.15
C ALA A 353 -22.55 -22.91 4.10
N ARG A 354 -22.41 -21.86 3.28
CA ARG A 354 -23.35 -20.73 3.16
C ARG A 354 -23.50 -19.92 4.45
N ASP A 355 -22.49 -19.98 5.31
CA ASP A 355 -22.39 -19.20 6.55
C ASP A 355 -21.58 -17.92 6.27
N TYR A 356 -22.22 -16.98 5.57
CA TYR A 356 -21.58 -15.74 5.12
C TYR A 356 -21.29 -14.76 6.27
N GLU A 357 -22.07 -14.80 7.35
CA GLU A 357 -21.78 -14.02 8.55
C GLU A 357 -20.46 -14.47 9.18
N LYS A 358 -20.25 -15.78 9.32
CA LYS A 358 -18.97 -16.33 9.77
C LYS A 358 -17.84 -16.05 8.78
N ALA A 359 -18.07 -16.18 7.48
CA ALA A 359 -17.06 -15.87 6.47
C ALA A 359 -16.58 -14.41 6.57
N MET A 360 -17.51 -13.47 6.73
CA MET A 360 -17.20 -12.05 6.93
C MET A 360 -16.50 -11.80 8.28
N ALA A 361 -16.88 -12.50 9.34
CA ALA A 361 -16.26 -12.38 10.66
C ALA A 361 -14.83 -12.94 10.72
N LEU A 362 -14.50 -13.92 9.88
CA LEU A 362 -13.15 -14.48 9.75
C LEU A 362 -12.21 -13.59 8.93
N ARG A 363 -12.73 -12.61 8.16
CA ARG A 363 -11.93 -11.58 7.50
C ARG A 363 -11.45 -10.53 8.52
N SER A 364 -10.53 -9.66 8.10
CA SER A 364 -10.05 -8.58 8.96
C SER A 364 -11.16 -7.58 9.30
N ALA A 365 -11.06 -6.93 10.46
CA ALA A 365 -11.97 -5.85 10.84
C ALA A 365 -12.02 -4.75 9.75
N SER A 366 -10.86 -4.41 9.16
CA SER A 366 -10.78 -3.45 8.06
C SER A 366 -11.59 -3.87 6.83
N PHE A 367 -11.68 -5.17 6.52
CA PHE A 367 -12.50 -5.67 5.41
C PHE A 367 -13.99 -5.44 5.67
N LYS A 368 -14.45 -5.76 6.89
CA LYS A 368 -15.84 -5.54 7.32
C LYS A 368 -16.20 -4.06 7.31
N ASP A 369 -15.32 -3.21 7.83
CA ASP A 369 -15.52 -1.75 7.87
C ASP A 369 -15.55 -1.14 6.47
N ALA A 370 -14.67 -1.60 5.58
CA ALA A 370 -14.65 -1.20 4.18
C ALA A 370 -15.95 -1.59 3.47
N PHE A 371 -16.46 -2.81 3.71
CA PHE A 371 -17.73 -3.25 3.15
C PHE A 371 -18.92 -2.45 3.66
N SER A 372 -18.97 -2.17 4.97
CA SER A 372 -20.00 -1.31 5.58
C SER A 372 -19.97 0.10 4.98
N THR A 373 -18.79 0.69 4.88
CA THR A 373 -18.60 2.02 4.27
C THR A 373 -19.05 2.02 2.82
N LEU A 374 -18.65 1.01 2.04
CA LEU A 374 -19.02 0.91 0.63
C LEU A 374 -20.55 0.82 0.46
N LYS A 375 -21.27 0.06 1.30
CA LYS A 375 -22.74 -0.01 1.25
C LYS A 375 -23.41 1.35 1.31
N THR A 376 -22.88 2.27 2.11
CA THR A 376 -23.36 3.66 2.14
C THR A 376 -22.92 4.43 0.89
N MET A 377 -21.67 4.29 0.47
CA MET A 377 -21.11 5.05 -0.66
C MET A 377 -21.76 4.72 -2.01
N ILE A 378 -22.29 3.51 -2.20
CA ILE A 378 -22.97 3.07 -3.44
C ILE A 378 -24.43 3.52 -3.56
N ARG A 379 -25.01 4.10 -2.52
CA ARG A 379 -26.43 4.51 -2.55
C ARG A 379 -26.69 5.58 -3.60
N ALA A 380 -27.89 5.55 -4.19
CA ALA A 380 -28.34 6.59 -5.11
C ALA A 380 -28.67 7.89 -4.39
N LEU A 381 -29.27 7.78 -3.20
CA LEU A 381 -29.68 8.89 -2.33
C LEU A 381 -29.37 8.55 -0.86
N PRO A 382 -29.13 9.56 -0.02
CA PRO A 382 -28.94 9.35 1.41
C PRO A 382 -30.22 8.81 2.06
N HIS A 383 -30.10 8.14 3.22
CA HIS A 383 -31.27 7.88 4.06
C HIS A 383 -31.92 9.20 4.49
N PRO A 384 -33.27 9.23 4.60
CA PRO A 384 -33.93 10.35 5.26
C PRO A 384 -33.47 10.40 6.72
N PRO A 385 -33.29 11.60 7.30
CA PRO A 385 -32.97 11.74 8.72
C PRO A 385 -34.07 11.10 9.57
N GLU A 386 -33.70 10.47 10.68
CA GLU A 386 -34.69 9.88 11.58
C GLU A 386 -35.56 10.97 12.24
N PRO A 387 -36.87 10.74 12.43
CA PRO A 387 -37.74 11.72 13.08
C PRO A 387 -37.23 12.10 14.47
N GLY A 388 -36.99 13.40 14.69
CA GLY A 388 -36.48 13.91 15.97
C GLY A 388 -34.96 13.82 16.17
N GLN A 389 -34.22 13.31 15.18
CA GLN A 389 -32.76 13.27 15.23
C GLN A 389 -32.16 14.68 15.20
N LYS A 390 -31.14 14.93 16.03
CA LYS A 390 -30.33 16.16 15.98
C LYS A 390 -29.53 16.20 14.68
N ARG A 391 -29.67 17.30 13.92
CA ARG A 391 -28.98 17.51 12.65
C ARG A 391 -27.88 18.55 12.83
N PHE A 392 -26.63 18.11 12.79
CA PHE A 392 -25.47 19.00 12.88
C PHE A 392 -25.12 19.60 11.52
N ARG A 393 -24.61 20.83 11.52
CA ARG A 393 -24.04 21.55 10.37
C ARG A 393 -22.53 21.41 10.40
N ILE A 394 -21.99 20.49 9.60
CA ILE A 394 -20.58 20.12 9.62
C ILE A 394 -19.89 20.73 8.40
N ALA A 395 -18.91 21.60 8.61
CA ALA A 395 -18.13 22.18 7.51
C ALA A 395 -16.91 21.31 7.19
N VAL A 396 -16.68 21.04 5.90
CA VAL A 396 -15.58 20.25 5.36
C VAL A 396 -14.80 21.09 4.37
N PHE A 397 -13.48 21.14 4.51
CA PHE A 397 -12.62 21.86 3.57
C PHE A 397 -11.16 21.42 3.62
N ASN A 398 -10.42 21.82 2.58
CA ASN A 398 -9.01 21.50 2.42
C ASN A 398 -8.13 22.68 2.87
N ALA A 399 -7.01 22.39 3.54
CA ALA A 399 -6.05 23.38 3.99
C ALA A 399 -4.59 22.94 3.81
N GLY A 400 -3.75 23.85 3.32
CA GLY A 400 -2.35 23.60 2.99
C GLY A 400 -2.10 23.34 1.51
N ALA A 401 -0.96 22.70 1.22
CA ALA A 401 -0.63 22.29 -0.15
C ALA A 401 -1.57 21.17 -0.63
N PRO A 402 -1.90 21.10 -1.93
CA PRO A 402 -2.73 20.02 -2.46
C PRO A 402 -2.02 18.67 -2.29
N ALA A 403 -2.79 17.67 -1.87
CA ALA A 403 -2.34 16.28 -1.77
C ALA A 403 -3.35 15.37 -2.51
N PRO A 404 -2.88 14.42 -3.33
CA PRO A 404 -3.77 13.43 -3.95
C PRO A 404 -4.59 12.70 -2.90
N GLY A 405 -5.91 12.65 -3.08
CA GLY A 405 -6.86 12.01 -2.15
C GLY A 405 -7.64 12.99 -1.26
N MET A 406 -7.33 14.29 -1.27
CA MET A 406 -8.14 15.32 -0.58
C MET A 406 -9.60 15.31 -1.06
N ASN A 407 -9.83 15.22 -2.37
CA ASN A 407 -11.17 15.11 -2.96
C ASN A 407 -11.88 13.84 -2.51
N THR A 408 -11.16 12.72 -2.43
CA THR A 408 -11.71 11.43 -1.99
C THR A 408 -12.16 11.50 -0.53
N ALA A 409 -11.34 12.10 0.35
CA ALA A 409 -11.68 12.31 1.75
C ALA A 409 -12.91 13.22 1.91
N ALA A 410 -12.94 14.36 1.19
CA ALA A 410 -14.07 15.28 1.22
C ALA A 410 -15.36 14.60 0.72
N ARG A 411 -15.28 13.84 -0.38
CA ARG A 411 -16.41 13.05 -0.92
C ARG A 411 -16.96 12.07 0.12
N ALA A 412 -16.07 11.32 0.78
CA ALA A 412 -16.46 10.35 1.79
C ALA A 412 -17.17 11.04 2.97
N ALA A 413 -16.58 12.11 3.51
CA ALA A 413 -17.18 12.87 4.60
C ALA A 413 -18.57 13.42 4.26
N VAL A 414 -18.71 14.03 3.07
CA VAL A 414 -19.99 14.61 2.61
C VAL A 414 -21.05 13.54 2.44
N ARG A 415 -20.77 12.44 1.71
CA ARG A 415 -21.76 11.38 1.50
C ARG A 415 -22.17 10.71 2.81
N LEU A 416 -21.21 10.37 3.67
CA LEU A 416 -21.51 9.72 4.95
C LEU A 416 -22.26 10.65 5.90
N GLY A 417 -21.94 11.94 5.92
CA GLY A 417 -22.62 12.93 6.75
C GLY A 417 -24.07 13.16 6.31
N LEU A 418 -24.30 13.26 5.00
CA LEU A 418 -25.65 13.36 4.44
C LEU A 418 -26.47 12.09 4.69
N ASP A 419 -25.87 10.90 4.54
CA ASP A 419 -26.55 9.62 4.80
C ASP A 419 -26.97 9.46 6.27
N ARG A 420 -26.23 10.09 7.19
CA ARG A 420 -26.58 10.16 8.62
C ARG A 420 -27.55 11.30 8.94
N GLY A 421 -28.06 12.01 7.94
CA GLY A 421 -29.05 13.08 8.13
C GLY A 421 -28.48 14.43 8.55
N HIS A 422 -27.16 14.61 8.57
CA HIS A 422 -26.53 15.89 8.88
C HIS A 422 -26.55 16.85 7.68
N ILE A 423 -26.26 18.12 7.95
CA ILE A 423 -26.14 19.15 6.90
C ILE A 423 -24.65 19.37 6.67
N MET A 424 -24.20 19.10 5.44
CA MET A 424 -22.79 19.21 5.08
C MET A 424 -22.54 20.54 4.39
N LEU A 425 -21.52 21.25 4.86
CA LEU A 425 -21.11 22.53 4.31
C LEU A 425 -19.72 22.38 3.68
N GLY A 426 -19.52 22.89 2.46
CA GLY A 426 -18.23 23.00 1.82
C GLY A 426 -17.68 24.41 2.00
N VAL A 427 -16.39 24.53 2.33
CA VAL A 427 -15.71 25.83 2.37
C VAL A 427 -14.67 25.89 1.26
N SER A 428 -14.79 26.91 0.41
CA SER A 428 -13.84 27.13 -0.68
C SER A 428 -12.52 27.67 -0.15
N ASN A 429 -11.40 27.32 -0.77
CA ASN A 429 -10.07 27.91 -0.53
C ASN A 429 -9.58 27.87 0.94
N GLY A 430 -10.05 26.88 1.71
CA GLY A 430 -9.60 26.64 3.08
C GLY A 430 -9.95 27.75 4.07
N PHE A 431 -9.03 28.08 4.97
CA PHE A 431 -9.27 29.09 6.01
C PHE A 431 -9.44 30.50 5.46
N GLU A 432 -8.82 30.81 4.32
CA GLU A 432 -9.00 32.08 3.62
C GLU A 432 -10.45 32.25 3.17
N GLY A 433 -11.02 31.27 2.47
CA GLY A 433 -12.42 31.36 2.09
C GLY A 433 -13.39 31.24 3.26
N LEU A 434 -13.01 30.56 4.37
CA LEU A 434 -13.80 30.59 5.60
C LEU A 434 -13.88 32.00 6.18
N ALA A 435 -12.76 32.72 6.24
CA ALA A 435 -12.72 34.12 6.69
C ALA A 435 -13.55 35.04 5.78
N GLU A 436 -13.61 34.73 4.49
CA GLU A 436 -14.40 35.48 3.50
C GLU A 436 -15.89 35.07 3.46
N GLY A 437 -16.31 34.07 4.23
CA GLY A 437 -17.68 33.57 4.22
C GLY A 437 -18.05 32.76 2.97
N GLN A 438 -17.05 32.18 2.27
CA GLN A 438 -17.25 31.31 1.10
C GLN A 438 -17.69 29.90 1.50
N VAL A 439 -18.84 29.81 2.19
CA VAL A 439 -19.42 28.57 2.70
C VAL A 439 -20.71 28.25 1.94
N GLN A 440 -20.82 27.04 1.42
CA GLN A 440 -22.00 26.57 0.69
C GLN A 440 -22.50 25.24 1.24
N GLU A 441 -23.82 25.03 1.21
CA GLU A 441 -24.40 23.72 1.53
C GLU A 441 -24.12 22.73 0.38
N LEU A 442 -23.67 21.54 0.71
CA LEU A 442 -23.39 20.46 -0.22
C LEU A 442 -24.51 19.42 -0.17
N ASP A 443 -24.95 18.99 -1.34
CA ASP A 443 -25.87 17.89 -1.51
C ASP A 443 -25.16 16.60 -1.93
N TRP A 444 -25.94 15.53 -2.15
CA TRP A 444 -25.40 14.22 -2.53
C TRP A 444 -24.63 14.24 -3.87
N THR A 445 -25.03 15.12 -4.79
CA THR A 445 -24.48 15.18 -6.14
C THR A 445 -23.28 16.12 -6.25
N SER A 446 -23.13 17.05 -5.30
CA SER A 446 -22.05 18.03 -5.21
C SER A 446 -20.63 17.44 -5.25
N VAL A 447 -20.47 16.18 -4.79
CA VAL A 447 -19.18 15.46 -4.74
C VAL A 447 -19.11 14.28 -5.72
N SER A 448 -19.94 14.29 -6.75
CA SER A 448 -19.94 13.24 -7.78
C SER A 448 -18.67 13.29 -8.62
N GLY A 449 -18.09 12.11 -8.91
CA GLY A 449 -16.84 12.01 -9.68
C GLY A 449 -15.56 12.32 -8.88
N TRP A 450 -15.65 12.78 -7.63
CA TRP A 450 -14.46 13.18 -6.84
C TRP A 450 -13.61 12.00 -6.35
N ALA A 451 -14.07 10.75 -6.51
CA ALA A 451 -13.39 9.57 -5.96
C ALA A 451 -11.97 9.39 -6.54
N SER A 452 -11.82 9.62 -7.85
CA SER A 452 -10.59 9.41 -8.60
C SER A 452 -9.82 10.68 -8.92
N LEU A 453 -10.35 11.87 -8.61
CA LEU A 453 -9.75 13.14 -9.02
C LEU A 453 -8.61 13.57 -8.10
N GLY A 454 -7.45 13.85 -8.70
CA GLY A 454 -6.35 14.58 -8.04
C GLY A 454 -6.67 16.05 -7.72
N GLY A 455 -5.73 16.75 -7.08
CA GLY A 455 -5.87 18.16 -6.72
C GLY A 455 -6.90 18.42 -5.62
N SER A 456 -7.55 19.60 -5.66
CA SER A 456 -8.57 20.03 -4.69
C SER A 456 -9.73 20.75 -5.40
N MET A 457 -10.90 20.12 -5.44
CA MET A 457 -12.11 20.67 -6.09
C MET A 457 -12.72 21.84 -5.32
N MET A 458 -12.56 21.88 -4.01
CA MET A 458 -12.96 23.03 -3.17
C MET A 458 -11.88 24.12 -3.12
N GLY A 459 -10.76 23.94 -3.81
CA GLY A 459 -9.58 24.78 -3.60
C GLY A 459 -8.90 24.50 -2.25
N THR A 460 -7.72 25.05 -2.04
CA THR A 460 -6.97 24.95 -0.79
C THR A 460 -6.01 26.14 -0.71
N SER A 461 -5.76 26.65 0.48
CA SER A 461 -4.80 27.74 0.72
C SER A 461 -3.82 27.37 1.82
N ARG A 462 -2.65 28.01 1.80
CA ARG A 462 -1.62 27.86 2.85
C ARG A 462 -1.79 28.89 3.98
N MET A 463 -2.90 29.63 3.98
CA MET A 463 -3.18 30.70 4.94
C MET A 463 -3.33 30.13 6.35
N ILE A 464 -2.62 30.74 7.31
CA ILE A 464 -2.75 30.46 8.74
C ILE A 464 -3.41 31.68 9.37
N PRO A 465 -4.65 31.56 9.91
CA PRO A 465 -5.40 32.68 10.44
C PRO A 465 -4.66 33.40 11.56
N ARG A 466 -4.65 34.74 11.54
CA ARG A 466 -4.11 35.58 12.63
C ARG A 466 -4.93 36.84 12.81
N GLY A 467 -5.03 37.34 14.05
CA GLY A 467 -5.64 38.64 14.35
C GLY A 467 -7.04 38.81 13.75
N LYS A 468 -7.19 39.74 12.79
CA LYS A 468 -8.48 40.03 12.13
C LYS A 468 -9.11 38.81 11.43
N ASP A 469 -8.29 37.86 10.98
CA ASP A 469 -8.78 36.66 10.29
C ASP A 469 -9.53 35.75 11.26
N MET A 470 -9.09 35.67 12.52
CA MET A 470 -9.77 34.90 13.57
C MET A 470 -11.18 35.45 13.82
N TYR A 471 -11.32 36.78 13.89
CA TYR A 471 -12.63 37.41 14.01
C TYR A 471 -13.53 37.08 12.82
N ALA A 472 -13.00 37.18 11.60
CA ALA A 472 -13.76 36.87 10.39
C ALA A 472 -14.23 35.41 10.35
N ILE A 473 -13.35 34.46 10.72
CA ILE A 473 -13.70 33.03 10.81
C ILE A 473 -14.74 32.78 11.90
N ALA A 474 -14.61 33.42 13.07
CA ALA A 474 -15.58 33.30 14.14
C ALA A 474 -16.97 33.79 13.69
N ARG A 475 -17.02 34.93 12.99
CA ARG A 475 -18.25 35.45 12.38
C ARG A 475 -18.83 34.50 11.34
N ALA A 476 -18.01 33.92 10.47
CA ALA A 476 -18.48 32.94 9.49
C ALA A 476 -19.06 31.68 10.16
N ILE A 477 -18.43 31.18 11.23
CA ILE A 477 -18.96 30.06 12.01
C ILE A 477 -20.35 30.39 12.58
N GLU A 478 -20.53 31.58 13.15
CA GLU A 478 -21.82 32.05 13.67
C GLU A 478 -22.87 32.23 12.56
N ASP A 479 -22.52 32.95 11.50
CA ASP A 479 -23.43 33.34 10.42
C ASP A 479 -23.93 32.10 9.66
N HIS A 480 -23.08 31.09 9.46
CA HIS A 480 -23.43 29.83 8.82
C HIS A 480 -23.93 28.75 9.80
N ARG A 481 -23.93 29.05 11.10
CA ARG A 481 -24.33 28.15 12.20
C ARG A 481 -23.58 26.82 12.14
N ILE A 482 -22.25 26.88 12.07
CA ILE A 482 -21.41 25.69 11.94
C ILE A 482 -21.26 25.02 13.31
N ASP A 483 -21.65 23.76 13.41
CA ASP A 483 -21.58 22.97 14.64
C ASP A 483 -20.25 22.23 14.81
N ALA A 484 -19.53 21.96 13.71
CA ALA A 484 -18.26 21.23 13.71
C ALA A 484 -17.43 21.50 12.44
N LEU A 485 -16.10 21.36 12.56
CA LEU A 485 -15.17 21.47 11.43
C LEU A 485 -14.43 20.15 11.19
N LEU A 486 -14.45 19.68 9.93
CA LEU A 486 -13.55 18.66 9.41
C LEU A 486 -12.57 19.31 8.45
N VAL A 487 -11.30 19.40 8.86
CA VAL A 487 -10.24 20.02 8.05
C VAL A 487 -9.35 18.93 7.48
N ILE A 488 -9.23 18.87 6.16
CA ILE A 488 -8.39 17.91 5.46
C ILE A 488 -7.12 18.65 5.03
N GLY A 489 -5.96 18.29 5.58
CA GLY A 489 -4.81 19.11 5.29
C GLY A 489 -3.47 18.73 5.90
N GLY A 490 -2.48 19.51 5.48
CA GLY A 490 -1.09 19.35 5.86
C GLY A 490 -0.71 20.16 7.10
N TRP A 491 0.56 20.52 7.19
CA TRP A 491 1.12 21.24 8.33
C TRP A 491 0.38 22.56 8.63
N ASN A 492 0.04 23.33 7.59
CA ASN A 492 -0.72 24.56 7.73
C ASN A 492 -2.10 24.33 8.37
N ALA A 493 -2.75 23.20 8.11
CA ALA A 493 -4.04 22.88 8.71
C ALA A 493 -3.90 22.63 10.22
N TYR A 494 -2.86 21.89 10.62
CA TYR A 494 -2.55 21.63 12.03
C TYR A 494 -2.24 22.94 12.77
N GLU A 495 -1.40 23.80 12.20
CA GLU A 495 -1.08 25.11 12.79
C GLU A 495 -2.31 26.01 12.90
N SER A 496 -3.15 26.09 11.86
CA SER A 496 -4.37 26.90 11.87
C SER A 496 -5.35 26.43 12.94
N ILE A 497 -5.59 25.13 13.07
CA ILE A 497 -6.48 24.60 14.11
C ILE A 497 -5.88 24.81 15.50
N ASN A 498 -4.58 24.56 15.67
CA ASN A 498 -3.91 24.81 16.95
C ASN A 498 -4.07 26.29 17.36
N ALA A 499 -3.86 27.22 16.43
CA ALA A 499 -4.07 28.65 16.68
C ALA A 499 -5.53 28.97 17.05
N MET A 500 -6.52 28.41 16.34
CA MET A 500 -7.94 28.59 16.68
C MET A 500 -8.28 28.08 18.08
N ILE A 501 -7.73 26.93 18.49
CA ILE A 501 -7.99 26.35 19.82
C ILE A 501 -7.43 27.24 20.93
N HIS A 502 -6.24 27.80 20.74
CA HIS A 502 -5.65 28.75 21.69
C HIS A 502 -6.45 30.06 21.81
N GLU A 503 -7.20 30.41 20.77
CA GLU A 503 -8.00 31.63 20.70
C GLU A 503 -9.46 31.45 21.16
N ARG A 504 -9.85 30.27 21.66
CA ARG A 504 -11.21 29.99 22.16
C ARG A 504 -11.69 30.91 23.27
N ALA A 505 -10.78 31.42 24.10
CA ALA A 505 -11.11 32.38 25.16
C ALA A 505 -11.53 33.74 24.59
N ASN A 506 -10.97 34.13 23.44
CA ASN A 506 -11.25 35.40 22.78
C ASN A 506 -12.41 35.28 21.78
N PHE A 507 -12.60 34.10 21.18
CA PHE A 507 -13.65 33.83 20.20
C PHE A 507 -14.47 32.59 20.61
N PRO A 508 -15.57 32.77 21.38
CA PRO A 508 -16.41 31.66 21.83
C PRO A 508 -16.99 30.81 20.70
N ALA A 509 -17.12 31.35 19.49
CA ALA A 509 -17.53 30.62 18.29
C ALA A 509 -16.61 29.43 17.96
N PHE A 510 -15.35 29.44 18.41
CA PHE A 510 -14.41 28.32 18.22
C PHE A 510 -14.66 27.15 19.19
N ASN A 511 -15.61 27.27 20.12
CA ASN A 511 -16.04 26.19 21.01
C ASN A 511 -16.98 25.21 20.28
N ILE A 512 -16.47 24.67 19.18
CA ILE A 512 -17.06 23.60 18.40
C ILE A 512 -16.03 22.47 18.24
N PRO A 513 -16.46 21.22 18.03
CA PRO A 513 -15.55 20.12 17.73
C PRO A 513 -14.82 20.37 16.40
N ILE A 514 -13.52 20.08 16.39
CA ILE A 514 -12.68 20.23 15.19
C ILE A 514 -11.85 18.96 15.04
N VAL A 515 -11.87 18.34 13.87
CA VAL A 515 -11.02 17.19 13.55
C VAL A 515 -10.16 17.50 12.34
N CYS A 516 -8.85 17.28 12.46
CA CYS A 516 -7.92 17.35 11.35
C CYS A 516 -7.64 15.96 10.76
N LEU A 517 -7.89 15.79 9.47
CA LEU A 517 -7.49 14.61 8.68
C LEU A 517 -6.14 14.89 8.00
N PRO A 518 -5.10 14.07 8.25
CA PRO A 518 -3.75 14.31 7.72
C PRO A 518 -3.68 14.11 6.20
N ALA A 519 -3.41 15.17 5.44
CA ALA A 519 -3.21 15.13 3.99
C ALA A 519 -1.97 15.95 3.59
N SER A 520 -0.91 15.26 3.18
CA SER A 520 0.37 15.85 2.79
C SER A 520 1.17 14.80 2.02
N ILE A 521 1.84 15.20 0.93
CA ILE A 521 2.77 14.29 0.25
C ILE A 521 4.05 14.06 1.06
N ASN A 522 4.41 14.98 1.96
CA ASN A 522 5.68 14.95 2.68
C ASN A 522 5.69 13.90 3.83
N ASN A 523 4.51 13.39 4.21
CA ASN A 523 4.34 12.53 5.38
C ASN A 523 4.96 13.11 6.66
N ASN A 524 4.78 14.42 6.86
CA ASN A 524 5.42 15.21 7.91
C ASN A 524 4.45 15.60 9.05
N LEU A 525 3.35 14.87 9.21
CA LEU A 525 2.28 15.23 10.16
C LEU A 525 2.37 14.36 11.43
N PRO A 526 2.46 14.97 12.62
CA PRO A 526 2.57 14.20 13.87
C PRO A 526 1.32 13.36 14.12
N GLY A 527 1.52 12.22 14.79
CA GLY A 527 0.44 11.27 15.09
C GLY A 527 -0.05 10.46 13.89
N SER A 528 0.46 10.69 12.68
CA SER A 528 0.17 9.85 11.51
C SER A 528 1.42 9.27 10.89
N GLU A 529 1.49 7.93 10.85
CA GLU A 529 2.52 7.21 10.09
C GLU A 529 2.33 7.35 8.57
N PHE A 530 1.09 7.60 8.12
CA PHE A 530 0.74 7.82 6.71
C PHE A 530 -0.24 8.99 6.58
N SER A 531 0.17 10.07 5.94
CA SER A 531 -0.74 11.11 5.47
C SER A 531 -1.26 10.80 4.06
N ILE A 532 -2.48 11.23 3.79
CA ILE A 532 -3.09 11.11 2.46
C ILE A 532 -2.26 11.88 1.43
N GLY A 533 -1.93 11.21 0.33
CA GLY A 533 -1.13 11.70 -0.79
C GLY A 533 0.33 11.22 -0.77
N ALA A 534 0.81 10.70 0.35
CA ALA A 534 2.20 10.24 0.47
C ALA A 534 2.49 9.01 -0.42
N ASP A 535 1.54 8.07 -0.52
CA ASP A 535 1.72 6.87 -1.36
C ASP A 535 1.67 7.22 -2.85
N THR A 536 0.78 8.12 -3.25
CA THR A 536 0.74 8.66 -4.62
C THR A 536 2.07 9.32 -4.99
N ALA A 537 2.61 10.15 -4.09
CA ALA A 537 3.90 10.79 -4.31
C ALA A 537 5.06 9.78 -4.44
N LEU A 538 5.07 8.72 -3.62
CA LEU A 538 6.05 7.65 -3.74
C LEU A 538 5.95 6.91 -5.08
N ASN A 539 4.74 6.60 -5.54
CA ASN A 539 4.54 5.97 -6.85
C ASN A 539 5.00 6.88 -8.00
N ASN A 540 4.73 8.19 -7.92
CA ASN A 540 5.23 9.17 -8.88
C ASN A 540 6.77 9.23 -8.91
N ILE A 541 7.42 9.19 -7.75
CA ILE A 541 8.90 9.11 -7.64
C ILE A 541 9.40 7.82 -8.30
N VAL A 542 8.82 6.69 -7.93
CA VAL A 542 9.21 5.36 -8.44
C VAL A 542 9.07 5.29 -9.96
N GLU A 543 7.97 5.80 -10.52
CA GLU A 543 7.74 5.79 -11.97
C GLU A 543 8.74 6.69 -12.70
N ALA A 544 8.98 7.91 -12.19
CA ALA A 544 9.94 8.83 -12.77
C ALA A 544 11.36 8.24 -12.73
N VAL A 545 11.76 7.67 -11.60
CA VAL A 545 13.06 7.04 -11.43
C VAL A 545 13.19 5.84 -12.35
N ASP A 546 12.19 4.95 -12.45
CA ASP A 546 12.25 3.82 -13.37
C ASP A 546 12.47 4.27 -14.83
N LYS A 547 11.81 5.36 -15.28
CA LYS A 547 12.03 5.97 -16.60
C LYS A 547 13.47 6.48 -16.75
N ILE A 548 14.01 7.13 -15.73
CA ILE A 548 15.41 7.59 -15.69
C ILE A 548 16.36 6.38 -15.79
N LYS A 549 16.15 5.33 -15.01
CA LYS A 549 16.98 4.11 -15.02
C LYS A 549 17.02 3.48 -16.42
N GLN A 550 15.88 3.45 -17.12
CA GLN A 550 15.83 2.93 -18.49
C GLN A 550 16.67 3.74 -19.48
N SER A 551 16.66 5.08 -19.37
CA SER A 551 17.54 5.94 -20.19
C SER A 551 19.01 5.75 -19.83
N ALA A 552 19.30 5.58 -18.55
CA ALA A 552 20.65 5.60 -18.03
C ALA A 552 21.44 4.30 -18.29
N VAL A 553 20.80 3.13 -18.37
CA VAL A 553 21.52 1.86 -18.64
C VAL A 553 22.28 1.88 -19.99
N ALA A 554 21.87 2.74 -20.92
CA ALA A 554 22.52 2.91 -22.22
C ALA A 554 23.85 3.69 -22.16
N THR A 555 24.13 4.43 -21.07
CA THR A 555 25.25 5.38 -20.96
C THR A 555 25.78 5.36 -19.52
N ARG A 556 27.09 5.18 -19.28
CA ARG A 556 27.66 5.14 -17.91
C ARG A 556 27.37 6.45 -17.15
N ARG A 557 26.26 6.49 -16.40
CA ARG A 557 25.73 7.74 -15.83
C ARG A 557 25.26 7.59 -14.38
N CYS A 558 25.53 8.62 -13.62
CA CYS A 558 25.04 8.85 -12.28
C CYS A 558 23.88 9.86 -12.32
N PHE A 559 22.78 9.56 -11.65
CA PHE A 559 21.67 10.50 -11.48
C PHE A 559 21.54 10.92 -10.03
N VAL A 560 21.46 12.23 -9.80
CA VAL A 560 21.08 12.81 -8.51
C VAL A 560 19.65 13.29 -8.64
N VAL A 561 18.72 12.51 -8.08
CA VAL A 561 17.28 12.76 -8.13
C VAL A 561 16.89 13.57 -6.91
N GLU A 562 16.38 14.78 -7.10
CA GLU A 562 15.85 15.61 -6.03
C GLU A 562 14.35 15.33 -5.85
N VAL A 563 13.97 14.97 -4.62
CA VAL A 563 12.59 14.72 -4.22
C VAL A 563 12.14 15.73 -3.17
N MET A 564 10.83 15.97 -3.13
CA MET A 564 10.20 16.83 -2.14
C MET A 564 10.20 16.17 -0.76
N GLY A 565 9.65 16.85 0.22
CA GLY A 565 9.54 16.38 1.60
C GLY A 565 9.84 17.48 2.60
N HIS A 566 10.29 18.65 2.13
CA HIS A 566 10.83 19.72 2.95
C HIS A 566 11.87 19.13 3.92
N TRP A 567 11.77 19.39 5.22
CA TRP A 567 12.67 18.82 6.22
C TRP A 567 12.31 17.40 6.67
N CYS A 568 11.36 16.72 6.01
CA CYS A 568 11.03 15.32 6.26
C CYS A 568 11.63 14.44 5.14
N GLY A 569 12.57 13.58 5.50
CA GLY A 569 13.26 12.68 4.56
C GLY A 569 12.45 11.47 4.10
N TYR A 570 11.17 11.34 4.48
CA TYR A 570 10.33 10.17 4.20
C TYR A 570 10.32 9.78 2.72
N LEU A 571 10.00 10.74 1.84
CA LEU A 571 9.95 10.50 0.39
C LEU A 571 11.31 10.09 -0.18
N ALA A 572 12.41 10.65 0.35
CA ALA A 572 13.76 10.32 -0.09
C ALA A 572 14.15 8.89 0.32
N MET A 573 13.98 8.53 1.60
CA MET A 573 14.37 7.21 2.08
C MET A 573 13.47 6.09 1.52
N MET A 574 12.15 6.29 1.55
CA MET A 574 11.20 5.29 1.04
C MET A 574 11.26 5.20 -0.48
N GLY A 575 11.43 6.33 -1.18
CA GLY A 575 11.69 6.34 -2.62
C GLY A 575 13.00 5.62 -2.97
N ALA A 576 14.05 5.79 -2.16
CA ALA A 576 15.32 5.08 -2.36
C ALA A 576 15.16 3.57 -2.17
N LEU A 577 14.46 3.15 -1.13
CA LEU A 577 14.16 1.73 -0.87
C LEU A 577 13.34 1.11 -2.01
N ALA A 578 12.33 1.82 -2.52
CA ALA A 578 11.45 1.36 -3.60
C ALA A 578 12.07 1.46 -5.01
N THR A 579 13.18 2.17 -5.18
CA THR A 579 13.89 2.28 -6.48
C THR A 579 15.23 1.57 -6.50
N GLY A 580 15.73 1.12 -5.35
CA GLY A 580 17.06 0.55 -5.19
C GLY A 580 18.15 1.59 -5.44
N ALA A 581 17.93 2.82 -5.00
CA ALA A 581 18.97 3.85 -5.01
C ALA A 581 20.12 3.44 -4.08
N GLU A 582 21.32 3.85 -4.44
CA GLU A 582 22.56 3.41 -3.79
C GLU A 582 22.95 4.34 -2.66
N ARG A 583 22.46 5.58 -2.73
CA ARG A 583 22.58 6.58 -1.67
C ARG A 583 21.32 7.41 -1.61
N PHE A 584 21.03 7.85 -0.41
CA PHE A 584 19.98 8.83 -0.16
C PHE A 584 20.45 9.84 0.88
N TYR A 585 20.05 11.10 0.70
CA TYR A 585 20.40 12.19 1.59
C TYR A 585 19.14 12.76 2.25
N LEU A 586 19.18 12.86 3.58
CA LEU A 586 18.02 13.16 4.41
C LEU A 586 18.20 14.51 5.11
N ALA A 587 17.10 15.24 5.30
CA ALA A 587 17.08 16.47 6.10
C ALA A 587 17.31 16.21 7.59
N GLU A 588 17.05 15.00 8.06
CA GLU A 588 17.30 14.52 9.41
C GLU A 588 18.79 14.46 9.77
N GLU A 589 19.63 14.16 8.79
CA GLU A 589 21.04 13.81 9.01
C GLU A 589 22.00 14.86 8.45
N GLY A 590 21.53 15.70 7.53
CA GLY A 590 22.40 16.60 6.79
C GLY A 590 23.25 15.86 5.77
N ILE A 591 24.27 16.55 5.26
CA ILE A 591 25.25 16.00 4.33
C ILE A 591 26.62 16.50 4.79
N THR A 592 27.62 15.63 4.80
CA THR A 592 29.01 15.99 5.14
C THR A 592 29.93 15.82 3.93
N LEU A 593 31.02 16.60 3.87
CA LEU A 593 32.01 16.47 2.80
C LEU A 593 32.63 15.06 2.75
N LYS A 594 32.92 14.47 3.92
CA LYS A 594 33.46 13.11 4.01
C LYS A 594 32.51 12.09 3.37
N GLN A 595 31.22 12.18 3.67
CA GLN A 595 30.21 11.31 3.07
C GLN A 595 30.17 11.45 1.55
N LEU A 596 30.20 12.68 1.02
CA LEU A 596 30.23 12.91 -0.43
C LEU A 596 31.49 12.30 -1.08
N GLN A 597 32.64 12.41 -0.42
CA GLN A 597 33.89 11.80 -0.89
C GLN A 597 33.81 10.27 -0.90
N ASP A 598 33.30 9.67 0.18
CA ASP A 598 33.09 8.21 0.28
C ASP A 598 32.14 7.72 -0.82
N ASP A 599 31.06 8.47 -1.08
CA ASP A 599 30.06 8.14 -2.09
C ASP A 599 30.64 8.21 -3.52
N VAL A 600 31.45 9.22 -3.84
CA VAL A 600 32.13 9.30 -5.13
C VAL A 600 33.10 8.14 -5.32
N ASN A 601 33.91 7.82 -4.30
CA ASN A 601 34.87 6.72 -4.37
C ASN A 601 34.17 5.39 -4.62
N LEU A 602 33.04 5.18 -3.94
CA LEU A 602 32.20 4.01 -4.10
C LEU A 602 31.58 3.93 -5.51
N LEU A 603 31.10 5.05 -6.06
CA LEU A 603 30.64 5.11 -7.45
C LEU A 603 31.76 4.79 -8.43
N LYS A 604 32.93 5.42 -8.29
CA LYS A 604 34.10 5.17 -9.17
C LYS A 604 34.48 3.69 -9.16
N HIS A 605 34.56 3.09 -7.98
CA HIS A 605 34.83 1.65 -7.86
C HIS A 605 33.77 0.83 -8.60
N GLY A 606 32.48 1.09 -8.35
CA GLY A 606 31.39 0.39 -9.03
C GLY A 606 31.44 0.50 -10.55
N PHE A 607 31.63 1.70 -11.11
CA PHE A 607 31.71 1.89 -12.57
C PHE A 607 32.93 1.21 -13.19
N ASN A 608 34.07 1.21 -12.49
CA ASN A 608 35.27 0.49 -12.93
C ASN A 608 35.10 -1.03 -12.91
N THR A 609 34.25 -1.58 -12.04
CA THR A 609 33.94 -3.02 -11.96
C THR A 609 32.76 -3.43 -12.84
N GLY A 610 32.29 -2.56 -13.74
CA GLY A 610 31.32 -2.91 -14.79
C GLY A 610 29.89 -2.40 -14.55
N LYS A 611 29.66 -1.63 -13.49
CA LYS A 611 28.39 -0.94 -13.26
C LYS A 611 28.10 0.07 -14.37
N ARG A 612 26.81 0.26 -14.66
CA ARG A 612 26.34 1.12 -15.76
C ARG A 612 25.50 2.31 -15.29
N LEU A 613 25.04 2.31 -14.05
CA LEU A 613 24.11 3.29 -13.52
C LEU A 613 24.41 3.57 -12.04
N GLY A 614 24.60 4.83 -11.68
CA GLY A 614 24.56 5.30 -10.29
C GLY A 614 23.25 6.05 -10.03
N LEU A 615 22.59 5.80 -8.91
CA LEU A 615 21.34 6.44 -8.57
C LEU A 615 21.37 6.92 -7.12
N LEU A 616 21.21 8.23 -6.94
CA LEU A 616 21.13 8.89 -5.65
C LEU A 616 19.81 9.63 -5.53
N ILE A 617 19.21 9.59 -4.35
CA ILE A 617 17.98 10.33 -4.05
C ILE A 617 18.26 11.35 -2.94
N ARG A 618 18.11 12.63 -3.25
CA ARG A 618 18.31 13.74 -2.32
C ARG A 618 16.97 14.34 -1.93
N ASN A 619 16.68 14.44 -0.64
CA ASN A 619 15.63 15.32 -0.15
C ASN A 619 15.99 16.80 -0.43
N GLU A 620 15.03 17.60 -0.88
CA GLU A 620 15.23 19.00 -1.28
C GLU A 620 15.93 19.87 -0.22
N TYR A 621 15.63 19.66 1.06
CA TYR A 621 16.22 20.38 2.20
C TYR A 621 17.24 19.54 2.99
N ALA A 622 17.81 18.49 2.38
CA ALA A 622 18.86 17.70 3.01
C ALA A 622 20.05 18.57 3.47
N ASN A 623 20.42 19.57 2.67
CA ASN A 623 21.43 20.56 3.03
C ASN A 623 21.29 21.83 2.18
N PRO A 624 21.45 23.04 2.76
CA PRO A 624 21.33 24.30 2.03
C PRO A 624 22.53 24.61 1.11
N ILE A 625 23.73 24.09 1.43
CA ILE A 625 24.97 24.35 0.66
C ILE A 625 25.23 23.20 -0.31
N TYR A 626 25.14 21.96 0.17
CA TYR A 626 25.28 20.76 -0.65
C TYR A 626 23.98 20.50 -1.44
N SER A 627 23.70 21.41 -2.36
CA SER A 627 22.56 21.37 -3.27
C SER A 627 22.72 20.26 -4.30
N THR A 628 21.63 19.93 -5.01
CA THR A 628 21.69 18.99 -6.14
C THR A 628 22.71 19.45 -7.19
N SER A 629 22.77 20.75 -7.51
CA SER A 629 23.76 21.28 -8.45
C SER A 629 25.20 21.16 -7.96
N PHE A 630 25.44 21.41 -6.67
CA PHE A 630 26.76 21.25 -6.06
C PHE A 630 27.21 19.79 -6.12
N ILE A 631 26.36 18.86 -5.68
CA ILE A 631 26.67 17.42 -5.66
C ILE A 631 26.94 16.93 -7.08
N CYS A 632 26.12 17.33 -8.06
CA CYS A 632 26.37 16.98 -9.46
C CYS A 632 27.73 17.49 -9.95
N SER A 633 28.06 18.75 -9.66
CA SER A 633 29.34 19.34 -10.10
C SER A 633 30.53 18.65 -9.44
N LEU A 634 30.45 18.39 -8.13
CA LEU A 634 31.48 17.66 -7.39
C LEU A 634 31.67 16.25 -7.95
N PHE A 635 30.58 15.52 -8.16
CA PHE A 635 30.65 14.13 -8.62
C PHE A 635 31.13 14.04 -10.07
N GLU A 636 30.83 15.02 -10.92
CA GLU A 636 31.34 15.11 -12.29
C GLU A 636 32.85 15.34 -12.28
N GLU A 637 33.32 16.34 -11.51
CA GLU A 637 34.74 16.69 -11.42
C GLU A 637 35.58 15.53 -10.86
N GLU A 638 35.12 14.93 -9.77
CA GLU A 638 35.84 13.81 -9.12
C GLU A 638 35.65 12.48 -9.85
N GLY A 639 34.53 12.32 -10.56
CA GLY A 639 34.21 11.18 -11.41
C GLY A 639 35.06 11.11 -12.68
N GLN A 640 35.44 12.27 -13.23
CA GLN A 640 36.24 12.38 -14.47
C GLN A 640 35.65 11.52 -15.60
N ASP A 641 36.49 10.83 -16.38
CA ASP A 641 36.07 9.99 -17.50
C ASP A 641 35.37 8.68 -17.09
N VAL A 642 35.14 8.45 -15.79
CA VAL A 642 34.54 7.19 -15.30
C VAL A 642 33.02 7.17 -15.51
N PHE A 643 32.33 8.28 -15.25
CA PHE A 643 30.89 8.45 -15.41
C PHE A 643 30.47 9.91 -15.52
N ASP A 644 29.41 10.20 -16.28
CA ASP A 644 28.76 11.52 -16.24
C ASP A 644 27.71 11.58 -15.11
N VAL A 645 27.39 12.77 -14.65
CA VAL A 645 26.39 13.05 -13.63
C VAL A 645 25.28 13.94 -14.18
N ARG A 646 24.02 13.60 -13.90
CA ARG A 646 22.86 14.38 -14.33
C ARG A 646 21.89 14.64 -13.18
N PRO A 647 21.43 15.89 -13.00
CA PRO A 647 20.38 16.18 -12.03
C PRO A 647 19.01 15.77 -12.59
N ALA A 648 18.12 15.34 -11.69
CA ALA A 648 16.71 15.14 -11.99
C ALA A 648 15.86 15.71 -10.85
N ILE A 649 15.35 16.93 -11.01
CA ILE A 649 14.49 17.58 -10.01
C ILE A 649 13.04 17.26 -10.36
N LEU A 650 12.41 16.36 -9.60
CA LEU A 650 11.05 15.91 -9.92
C LEU A 650 10.01 17.00 -9.67
N GLY A 651 10.23 17.85 -8.66
CA GLY A 651 9.34 18.96 -8.31
C GLY A 651 7.89 18.52 -8.15
N HIS A 652 6.96 19.31 -8.67
CA HIS A 652 5.52 19.14 -8.48
C HIS A 652 4.93 17.90 -9.18
N LEU A 653 5.68 17.18 -10.01
CA LEU A 653 5.23 15.87 -10.53
C LEU A 653 4.88 14.90 -9.39
N GLN A 654 5.50 15.08 -8.21
CA GLN A 654 5.22 14.29 -7.02
C GLN A 654 3.83 14.52 -6.44
N GLN A 655 3.24 15.71 -6.63
CA GLN A 655 1.87 16.03 -6.19
C GLN A 655 0.81 15.70 -7.25
N GLY A 656 1.23 15.44 -8.49
CA GLY A 656 0.34 15.38 -9.65
C GLY A 656 -0.31 14.02 -9.86
N GLY A 657 -1.30 14.03 -10.75
CA GLY A 657 -2.03 12.84 -11.19
C GLY A 657 -3.20 12.46 -10.30
N ASP A 658 -3.84 11.36 -10.67
CA ASP A 658 -4.93 10.78 -9.90
C ASP A 658 -4.35 10.03 -8.68
N PRO A 659 -4.99 10.10 -7.49
CA PRO A 659 -4.51 9.41 -6.30
C PRO A 659 -4.39 7.90 -6.50
N SER A 660 -3.40 7.29 -5.86
CA SER A 660 -3.23 5.84 -5.82
C SER A 660 -4.43 5.16 -5.16
N PRO A 661 -4.71 3.87 -5.45
CA PRO A 661 -5.71 3.10 -4.73
C PRO A 661 -5.52 3.18 -3.21
N PHE A 662 -4.28 3.08 -2.72
CA PHE A 662 -3.97 3.17 -1.29
C PHE A 662 -4.46 4.49 -0.70
N ASP A 663 -4.12 5.63 -1.32
CA ASP A 663 -4.55 6.95 -0.84
C ASP A 663 -6.07 7.13 -0.93
N ARG A 664 -6.73 6.63 -1.98
CA ARG A 664 -8.20 6.70 -2.11
C ARG A 664 -8.91 5.91 -0.99
N ILE A 665 -8.41 4.71 -0.70
CA ILE A 665 -8.95 3.81 0.34
C ILE A 665 -8.73 4.42 1.72
N GLN A 666 -7.51 4.85 2.03
CA GLN A 666 -7.19 5.46 3.33
C GLN A 666 -7.94 6.78 3.54
N ALA A 667 -8.06 7.61 2.50
CA ALA A 667 -8.81 8.88 2.58
C ALA A 667 -10.26 8.63 2.97
N THR A 668 -10.90 7.62 2.35
CA THR A 668 -12.27 7.22 2.67
C THR A 668 -12.37 6.71 4.11
N ARG A 669 -11.46 5.82 4.53
CA ARG A 669 -11.45 5.25 5.88
C ARG A 669 -11.26 6.32 6.96
N LEU A 670 -10.29 7.21 6.80
CA LEU A 670 -10.03 8.29 7.76
C LEU A 670 -11.20 9.27 7.82
N ALA A 671 -11.82 9.60 6.69
CA ALA A 671 -12.98 10.48 6.65
C ALA A 671 -14.19 9.89 7.41
N THR A 672 -14.45 8.58 7.26
CA THR A 672 -15.50 7.87 8.04
C THR A 672 -15.28 8.05 9.54
N LEU A 673 -14.07 7.76 10.02
CA LEU A 673 -13.73 7.84 11.44
C LEU A 673 -13.78 9.27 11.96
N CYS A 674 -13.28 10.24 11.17
CA CYS A 674 -13.34 11.66 11.55
C CYS A 674 -14.79 12.13 11.72
N LEU A 675 -15.67 11.74 10.81
CA LEU A 675 -17.09 12.08 10.89
C LEU A 675 -17.74 11.42 12.11
N GLU A 676 -17.46 10.14 12.37
CA GLU A 676 -17.94 9.45 13.58
C GLU A 676 -17.52 10.17 14.86
N ARG A 677 -16.25 10.57 14.93
CA ARG A 677 -15.74 11.32 16.08
C ARG A 677 -16.42 12.67 16.24
N LEU A 678 -16.58 13.44 15.16
CA LEU A 678 -17.27 14.74 15.21
C LEU A 678 -18.72 14.60 15.68
N VAL A 679 -19.45 13.62 15.15
CA VAL A 679 -20.85 13.39 15.54
C VAL A 679 -20.95 12.95 17.01
N GLU A 680 -20.05 12.07 17.48
CA GLU A 680 -19.96 11.69 18.89
C GLU A 680 -19.71 12.92 19.78
N GLN A 681 -18.77 13.78 19.38
CA GLN A 681 -18.42 15.00 20.09
C GLN A 681 -19.59 15.99 20.16
N CYS A 682 -20.26 16.27 19.03
CA CYS A 682 -21.41 17.15 18.98
C CYS A 682 -22.61 16.64 19.81
N ASN A 683 -22.74 15.32 19.99
CA ASN A 683 -23.79 14.74 20.83
C ASN A 683 -23.47 14.85 22.33
N ARG A 684 -22.19 14.94 22.70
CA ARG A 684 -21.74 15.09 24.08
C ARG A 684 -21.41 16.54 24.46
N ASP A 685 -21.62 17.48 23.53
CA ASP A 685 -21.14 18.86 23.63
C ASP A 685 -19.63 18.95 23.95
N ASP A 686 -18.85 17.94 23.50
CA ASP A 686 -17.40 17.87 23.65
C ASP A 686 -16.72 18.69 22.56
N THR A 687 -16.23 19.88 22.89
CA THR A 687 -15.60 20.78 21.92
C THR A 687 -14.15 20.44 21.63
N THR A 688 -13.60 19.31 22.09
CA THR A 688 -12.17 19.00 21.93
C THR A 688 -11.74 19.01 20.46
N GLY A 689 -10.71 19.79 20.14
CA GLY A 689 -10.07 19.74 18.83
C GLY A 689 -9.07 18.59 18.78
N SER A 690 -9.04 17.84 17.67
CA SER A 690 -8.20 16.64 17.55
C SER A 690 -7.66 16.44 16.13
N PHE A 691 -6.66 15.57 16.00
CA PHE A 691 -6.18 15.05 14.72
C PHE A 691 -6.09 13.53 14.78
N ILE A 692 -6.35 12.87 13.66
CA ILE A 692 -6.29 11.39 13.56
C ILE A 692 -5.01 10.95 12.86
N GLY A 693 -4.47 9.79 13.23
CA GLY A 693 -3.51 9.09 12.40
C GLY A 693 -3.25 7.67 12.87
N LEU A 694 -2.55 6.89 12.04
CA LEU A 694 -2.05 5.59 12.45
C LEU A 694 -0.81 5.83 13.31
N GLN A 695 -0.80 5.34 14.55
CA GLN A 695 0.36 5.37 15.43
C GLN A 695 0.48 4.05 16.18
N ASN A 696 1.66 3.44 16.14
CA ASN A 696 1.95 2.19 16.87
C ASN A 696 0.91 1.10 16.59
N GLY A 697 0.49 1.01 15.33
CA GLY A 697 -0.45 0.01 14.86
C GLY A 697 -1.91 0.24 15.24
N LYS A 698 -2.28 1.44 15.69
CA LYS A 698 -3.68 1.80 15.97
C LYS A 698 -4.03 3.16 15.38
N LEU A 699 -5.24 3.27 14.83
CA LEU A 699 -5.78 4.57 14.47
C LEU A 699 -6.20 5.27 15.76
N THR A 700 -5.56 6.40 16.03
CA THR A 700 -5.70 7.14 17.29
C THR A 700 -6.06 8.59 16.99
N PHE A 701 -7.00 9.13 17.77
CA PHE A 701 -7.25 10.56 17.83
C PHE A 701 -6.38 11.17 18.92
N HIS A 702 -5.61 12.17 18.56
CA HIS A 702 -4.79 12.96 19.47
C HIS A 702 -5.45 14.31 19.71
N ASP A 703 -5.33 14.82 20.93
CA ASP A 703 -5.77 16.18 21.23
C ASP A 703 -4.89 17.17 20.46
N MET A 704 -5.48 18.19 19.84
CA MET A 704 -4.70 19.16 19.08
C MET A 704 -3.74 19.96 19.98
N ARG A 705 -4.02 20.08 21.28
CA ARG A 705 -3.08 20.66 22.25
C ARG A 705 -1.77 19.87 22.38
N ASP A 706 -1.78 18.62 21.93
CA ASP A 706 -0.61 17.76 21.88
C ASP A 706 0.26 17.97 20.63
N PHE A 707 -0.18 18.80 19.67
CA PHE A 707 0.54 19.07 18.44
C PHE A 707 1.96 19.59 18.71
N ASP A 708 2.09 20.66 19.49
CA ASP A 708 3.38 21.33 19.76
C ASP A 708 4.37 20.40 20.50
N ARG A 709 3.88 19.49 21.35
CA ARG A 709 4.73 18.50 22.04
C ARG A 709 5.18 17.36 21.12
N MET A 710 4.35 16.97 20.15
CA MET A 710 4.62 15.85 19.24
C MET A 710 5.45 16.26 18.02
N ALA A 711 5.53 17.55 17.73
CA ALA A 711 6.16 18.08 16.53
C ALA A 711 7.45 18.87 16.83
N ASP A 712 8.37 18.82 15.88
CA ASP A 712 9.46 19.79 15.75
C ASP A 712 8.94 20.95 14.90
N MET A 713 8.58 22.05 15.56
CA MET A 713 7.96 23.22 14.92
C MET A 713 8.91 23.95 13.96
N GLN A 714 10.21 23.87 14.18
CA GLN A 714 11.20 24.51 13.31
C GLN A 714 11.37 23.71 12.02
N ALA A 715 11.49 22.38 12.14
CA ALA A 715 11.61 21.50 10.99
C ALA A 715 10.25 21.17 10.33
N GLN A 716 9.12 21.47 10.97
CA GLN A 716 7.79 21.10 10.48
C GLN A 716 7.64 19.59 10.21
N ARG A 717 8.01 18.77 11.19
CA ARG A 717 7.92 17.31 11.12
C ARG A 717 7.64 16.68 12.50
N PRO A 718 7.22 15.40 12.58
CA PRO A 718 7.08 14.71 13.85
C PRO A 718 8.44 14.56 14.55
N ARG A 719 8.47 14.62 15.88
CA ARG A 719 9.69 14.31 16.65
C ARG A 719 10.09 12.85 16.49
N GLU A 720 9.11 11.96 16.50
CA GLU A 720 9.30 10.53 16.29
C GLU A 720 8.87 10.15 14.87
N GLN A 721 9.82 9.68 14.07
CA GLN A 721 9.60 9.34 12.66
C GLN A 721 9.79 7.84 12.48
N TRP A 722 8.69 7.09 12.42
CA TRP A 722 8.67 5.63 12.40
C TRP A 722 9.57 5.03 11.32
N TRP A 723 9.67 5.67 10.16
CA TRP A 723 10.39 5.17 9.01
C TRP A 723 11.91 5.18 9.21
N LEU A 724 12.46 6.01 10.11
CA LEU A 724 13.90 5.99 10.43
C LEU A 724 14.36 4.64 11.00
N GLN A 725 13.45 3.85 11.59
CA GLN A 725 13.76 2.49 12.05
C GLN A 725 14.09 1.53 10.88
N LEU A 726 13.70 1.87 9.66
CA LEU A 726 14.00 1.10 8.44
C LEU A 726 15.36 1.44 7.84
N ARG A 727 16.06 2.47 8.36
CA ARG A 727 17.35 2.92 7.85
C ARG A 727 18.40 1.79 7.74
N PRO A 728 18.55 0.86 8.71
CA PRO A 728 19.49 -0.25 8.56
C PRO A 728 19.19 -1.12 7.33
N ILE A 729 17.91 -1.38 7.05
CA ILE A 729 17.47 -2.16 5.89
C ILE A 729 17.73 -1.37 4.60
N ALA A 730 17.39 -0.08 4.58
CA ALA A 730 17.64 0.79 3.42
C ALA A 730 19.14 0.87 3.08
N ASN A 731 20.00 1.04 4.09
CA ASN A 731 21.45 1.07 3.91
C ASN A 731 22.00 -0.27 3.40
N LEU A 732 21.56 -1.41 3.95
CA LEU A 732 21.94 -2.74 3.45
C LEU A 732 21.55 -2.89 1.98
N MET A 733 20.30 -2.57 1.66
CA MET A 733 19.79 -2.69 0.29
C MET A 733 20.50 -1.77 -0.70
N ALA A 734 21.16 -0.71 -0.23
CA ALA A 734 21.90 0.27 -1.01
C ALA A 734 23.40 -0.08 -1.19
N LYS A 735 23.93 -1.10 -0.49
CA LYS A 735 25.33 -1.53 -0.63
C LYS A 735 25.65 -2.00 -2.07
N LEU A 736 26.89 -1.80 -2.50
CA LEU A 736 27.40 -2.28 -3.81
C LEU A 736 27.90 -3.72 -3.75
N ALA A 737 28.35 -4.16 -2.59
CA ALA A 737 28.86 -5.50 -2.32
C ALA A 737 28.65 -5.81 -0.83
N PRO A 738 28.66 -7.09 -0.42
CA PRO A 738 28.73 -7.43 1.00
C PRO A 738 30.04 -6.88 1.61
N GLU A 739 30.02 -6.49 2.88
CA GLU A 739 31.25 -6.10 3.59
C GLU A 739 32.22 -7.29 3.59
N SER A 740 33.49 -7.05 3.27
CA SER A 740 34.52 -8.06 3.51
C SER A 740 34.54 -8.34 5.01
N LEU A 741 34.27 -9.59 5.38
CA LEU A 741 34.57 -10.09 6.72
C LEU A 741 36.10 -10.22 6.80
N ASP A 742 36.79 -9.08 6.95
CA ASP A 742 38.22 -9.04 7.29
C ASP A 742 38.42 -9.22 8.79
#